data_AF-A0A951X320-F1
#
_entry.id   AF-A0A951X320-F1
#
_cell.length_a   1.000
_cell.length_b   1.000
_cell.length_c   1.000
_cell.angle_alpha   90.00
_cell.angle_beta   90.00
_cell.angle_gamma   90.00
#
_symmetry.space_group_name_H-M   'P 1'
#
loop_
_entity.id
_entity.type
_entity.pdbx_description
1 polymer ?
#
loop_
_entity_poly.entity_id
_entity_poly.type
_entity_poly.pdbx_seq_one_letter_code
_entity_poly.pdbx_strand_id
1 'polypeptide(L)'
;MPTITLQRLDELLESGLLALYRRWDDLPRRSTLPRLEALRAELATTLEGLGPAPDTVRFEQCMVDFAASALALPRVKELAGTPLAKLAGVKLPLGPYDYMRVGLKATNSSRERVQALVQLLREPDPAVFAITQMYYVTEETRQAWQDLRGQVDDIMATLPDDVRSQVKSIDVTLEAESSPGARDDPYGPFERALNTLEQIPAVIRALGPEFMEWKTDEPAPTRRSGGLPQGHTAYPIREGAKSVEREEAELTGAMPETAGAEPEDNGQGAETSVTVNFYTDVEFPRKVKQRETHWLAVRLRLRRPESSAALDIIPVEFTKRNDEPPPPEYVDVRVAAPGFEEKAGSWERTITVYADRDSQPAVFLLAATESGERRVAIDFYHKGRMIGGVAFLTEVVNAPTSGANVVLEDPDAQFARLESDPPPPADLEIRVVKMPQANTLSFFLSSPHPEVGYHTTEMGTIELTAGDPMSFLAQELDRLSQMAAQATGELTPEDEQALMQELEIMGEGLFEQLFPQPLQDAYWTHIKPLRERGVIKTLLVTSDEPWIPWELVKPYSYDRRTDQEYSDDFLVESFEMCRWLAGRGPVATITVQNATLIMPNVGLPFVDLEKDFFNTLATQRRIQIGGPLQMRQEVVDILLKGGFQVLHIATHGNFNREDADRSELVLIDAALTPGDLQGRLLRGIRRSRPLVFLNACHGAQTAFGLTGLGGWADKMFKEAGVSAFVGALWEVNDKLAVEFSRTFYSNLVAGKTLGEALRTARTHVRELNAANPTWLAYTLYGDPNAKVTIGSA
;
A
#
# COMPACT_ATOMS: atom_id res chain seq x y z
N MET A 1 12.22 24.46 44.68
CA MET A 1 11.77 24.96 43.36
C MET A 1 12.76 24.40 42.35
N PRO A 2 12.37 23.46 41.47
CA PRO A 2 13.28 23.00 40.44
C PRO A 2 13.61 24.17 39.51
N THR A 3 14.89 24.37 39.24
CA THR A 3 15.38 25.39 38.32
C THR A 3 14.87 25.04 36.92
N ILE A 4 13.89 25.77 36.40
CA ILE A 4 13.40 25.54 35.03
C ILE A 4 14.52 25.98 34.07
N THR A 5 15.28 25.01 33.58
CA THR A 5 16.32 25.25 32.58
C THR A 5 15.63 25.43 31.23
N LEU A 6 15.50 26.68 30.79
CA LEU A 6 14.94 27.01 29.48
C LEU A 6 15.85 26.45 28.36
N GLN A 7 15.28 25.66 27.45
CA GLN A 7 15.95 25.07 26.28
C GLN A 7 15.87 25.99 25.05
N ARG A 8 16.78 25.82 24.10
CA ARG A 8 16.77 26.46 22.78
C ARG A 8 16.10 25.56 21.71
N LEU A 9 15.71 26.12 20.56
CA LEU A 9 15.09 25.33 19.49
C LEU A 9 16.06 24.28 18.93
N ASP A 10 17.34 24.61 18.80
CA ASP A 10 18.38 23.67 18.37
C ASP A 10 18.59 22.51 19.36
N GLU A 11 18.50 22.79 20.67
CA GLU A 11 18.55 21.78 21.73
C GLU A 11 17.28 20.89 21.74
N LEU A 12 16.12 21.45 21.39
CA LEU A 12 14.86 20.69 21.25
C LEU A 12 14.89 19.74 20.05
N LEU A 13 15.46 20.18 18.93
CA LEU A 13 15.65 19.31 17.76
C LEU A 13 16.57 18.14 18.09
N GLU A 14 17.75 18.42 18.65
CA GLU A 14 18.73 17.39 19.03
C GLU A 14 18.16 16.39 20.03
N SER A 15 17.56 16.88 21.13
CA SER A 15 16.95 16.00 22.13
C SER A 15 15.79 15.18 21.58
N GLY A 16 14.98 15.77 20.69
CA GLY A 16 13.88 15.08 20.02
C GLY A 16 14.36 13.96 19.09
N LEU A 17 15.41 14.20 18.31
CA LEU A 17 16.02 13.20 17.44
C LEU A 17 16.66 12.06 18.24
N LEU A 18 17.40 12.39 19.30
CA LEU A 18 18.03 11.39 20.16
C LEU A 18 16.98 10.52 20.87
N ALA A 19 15.92 11.12 21.43
CA ALA A 19 14.82 10.38 22.05
C ALA A 19 14.14 9.42 21.05
N LEU A 20 13.94 9.88 19.82
CA LEU A 20 13.32 9.11 18.75
C LEU A 20 14.20 7.92 18.31
N TYR A 21 15.49 8.14 18.07
CA TYR A 21 16.40 7.09 17.60
C TYR A 21 16.87 6.13 18.69
N ARG A 22 16.72 6.46 19.97
CA ARG A 22 16.86 5.48 21.08
C ARG A 22 15.77 4.42 21.08
N ARG A 23 14.63 4.71 20.45
CA ARG A 23 13.47 3.82 20.30
C ARG A 23 13.17 3.57 18.82
N TRP A 24 14.23 3.45 18.03
CA TRP A 24 14.13 3.31 16.57
C TRP A 24 13.44 1.99 16.17
N ASP A 25 13.56 0.95 16.99
CA ASP A 25 12.94 -0.37 16.83
C ASP A 25 11.42 -0.33 16.95
N ASP A 26 10.89 0.66 17.69
CA ASP A 26 9.47 0.96 17.77
C ASP A 26 8.93 1.69 16.52
N LEU A 27 9.79 2.23 15.64
CA LEU A 27 9.33 2.94 14.45
C LEU A 27 8.92 1.95 13.34
N PRO A 28 7.78 2.18 12.65
CA PRO A 28 7.41 1.41 11.46
C PRO A 28 8.52 1.44 10.40
N ARG A 29 9.16 0.29 10.15
CA ARG A 29 10.38 0.19 9.34
C ARG A 29 10.21 0.53 7.85
N ARG A 30 8.98 0.50 7.33
CA ARG A 30 8.69 0.69 5.89
C ARG A 30 7.96 1.99 5.56
N SER A 31 7.30 2.60 6.54
CA SER A 31 6.55 3.85 6.35
C SER A 31 7.22 5.01 7.07
N THR A 32 7.44 4.89 8.38
CA THR A 32 7.98 5.97 9.20
C THR A 32 9.49 6.11 9.05
N LEU A 33 10.27 5.03 9.21
CA LEU A 33 11.73 5.13 9.29
C LEU A 33 12.38 5.68 8.00
N PRO A 34 12.05 5.19 6.79
CA PRO A 34 12.64 5.73 5.56
C PRO A 34 12.24 7.19 5.30
N ARG A 35 11.01 7.57 5.66
CA ARG A 35 10.52 8.94 5.49
C ARG A 35 11.17 9.89 6.50
N LEU A 36 11.36 9.45 7.74
CA LEU A 36 12.09 10.19 8.76
C LEU A 36 13.55 10.37 8.37
N GLU A 37 14.20 9.35 7.80
CA GLU A 37 15.56 9.44 7.26
C GLU A 37 15.64 10.42 6.08
N ALA A 38 14.65 10.40 5.19
CA ALA A 38 14.56 11.36 4.08
C ALA A 38 14.40 12.80 4.60
N LEU A 39 13.50 13.05 5.56
CA LEU A 39 13.33 14.36 6.20
C LEU A 39 14.62 14.82 6.90
N ARG A 40 15.34 13.88 7.54
CA ARG A 40 16.63 14.15 8.20
C ARG A 40 17.68 14.59 7.18
N ALA A 41 17.80 13.87 6.06
CA ALA A 41 18.73 14.18 4.98
C ALA A 41 18.37 15.51 4.27
N GLU A 42 17.09 15.80 4.11
CA GLU A 42 16.58 17.06 3.56
C GLU A 42 16.91 18.23 4.49
N LEU A 43 16.68 18.09 5.80
CA LEU A 43 17.06 19.11 6.78
C LEU A 43 18.58 19.32 6.78
N ALA A 44 19.39 18.25 6.75
CA ALA A 44 20.85 18.37 6.68
C ALA A 44 21.29 19.19 5.46
N THR A 45 20.76 18.87 4.27
CA THR A 45 21.05 19.58 3.03
C THR A 45 20.62 21.04 3.09
N THR A 46 19.46 21.31 3.70
CA THR A 46 18.94 22.67 3.89
C THR A 46 19.84 23.48 4.81
N LEU A 47 20.26 22.92 5.95
CA LEU A 47 21.14 23.59 6.91
C LEU A 47 22.53 23.85 6.31
N GLU A 48 23.08 22.90 5.53
CA GLU A 48 24.33 23.08 4.77
C GLU A 48 24.21 24.25 3.77
N GLY A 49 23.07 24.36 3.09
CA GLY A 49 22.78 25.42 2.11
C GLY A 49 22.63 26.82 2.71
N LEU A 50 22.29 26.95 3.99
CA LEU A 50 22.19 28.25 4.68
C LEU A 50 23.56 28.86 5.02
N GLY A 51 24.64 28.07 4.94
CA GLY A 51 26.01 28.50 5.24
C GLY A 51 26.34 28.56 6.75
N PRO A 52 27.60 28.89 7.10
CA PRO A 52 28.12 28.75 8.47
C PRO A 52 27.61 29.78 9.48
N ALA A 53 26.87 30.80 9.06
CA ALA A 53 26.28 31.83 9.94
C ALA A 53 24.91 32.23 9.38
N PRO A 54 23.91 31.32 9.49
CA PRO A 54 22.63 31.49 8.84
C PRO A 54 21.80 32.60 9.50
N ASP A 55 20.89 33.19 8.73
CA ASP A 55 19.82 34.02 9.29
C ASP A 55 19.03 33.19 10.33
N THR A 56 19.02 33.64 11.58
CA THR A 56 18.41 32.93 12.70
C THR A 56 16.95 32.62 12.45
N VAL A 57 16.19 33.50 11.78
CA VAL A 57 14.76 33.24 11.50
C VAL A 57 14.60 32.06 10.55
N ARG A 58 15.41 32.01 9.48
CA ARG A 58 15.38 30.90 8.52
C ARG A 58 15.89 29.61 9.15
N PHE A 59 16.92 29.70 9.97
CA PHE A 59 17.47 28.56 10.70
C PHE A 59 16.43 27.94 11.66
N GLU A 60 15.72 28.77 12.41
CA GLU A 60 14.63 28.33 13.28
C GLU A 60 13.46 27.73 12.50
N GLN A 61 13.08 28.35 11.37
CA GLN A 61 11.98 27.88 10.54
C GLN A 61 12.23 26.46 10.01
N CYS A 62 13.45 26.16 9.56
CA CYS A 62 13.81 24.83 9.07
C CYS A 62 13.62 23.75 10.16
N MET A 63 13.94 24.06 11.41
CA MET A 63 13.78 23.12 12.53
C MET A 63 12.32 22.93 12.92
N VAL A 64 11.51 23.99 12.90
CA VAL A 64 10.06 23.92 13.17
C VAL A 64 9.35 23.12 12.08
N ASP A 65 9.68 23.35 10.81
CA ASP A 65 9.09 22.64 9.66
C ASP A 65 9.45 21.15 9.66
N PHE A 66 10.71 20.83 9.97
CA PHE A 66 11.13 19.45 10.18
C PHE A 66 10.34 18.79 11.31
N ALA A 67 10.22 19.46 12.47
CA ALA A 67 9.52 18.89 13.62
C ALA A 67 8.03 18.66 13.32
N ALA A 68 7.37 19.59 12.62
CA ALA A 68 5.98 19.43 12.20
C ALA A 68 5.82 18.24 11.22
N SER A 69 6.72 18.13 10.25
CA SER A 69 6.71 17.04 9.25
C SER A 69 7.02 15.68 9.87
N ALA A 70 7.98 15.62 10.80
CA ALA A 70 8.34 14.41 11.51
C ALA A 70 7.20 13.93 12.43
N LEU A 71 6.55 14.84 13.16
CA LEU A 71 5.42 14.50 14.05
C LEU A 71 4.16 14.02 13.32
N ALA A 72 4.04 14.30 12.02
CA ALA A 72 2.97 13.77 11.18
C ALA A 72 3.19 12.29 10.81
N LEU A 73 4.40 11.75 11.01
CA LEU A 73 4.69 10.34 10.73
C LEU A 73 4.18 9.43 11.87
N PRO A 74 3.69 8.22 11.57
CA PRO A 74 3.18 7.28 12.57
C PRO A 74 4.19 6.99 13.68
N ARG A 75 3.70 6.94 14.93
CA ARG A 75 4.45 6.72 16.19
C ARG A 75 5.51 7.77 16.55
N VAL A 76 5.90 8.69 15.67
CA VAL A 76 6.94 9.70 15.99
C VAL A 76 6.54 10.60 17.16
N LYS A 77 5.28 11.04 17.23
CA LYS A 77 4.79 11.88 18.33
C LYS A 77 4.86 11.20 19.70
N GLU A 78 4.62 9.89 19.75
CA GLU A 78 4.67 9.10 20.99
C GLU A 78 6.12 8.84 21.42
N LEU A 79 7.03 8.65 20.47
CA LEU A 79 8.41 8.21 20.69
C LEU A 79 9.40 9.36 20.87
N ALA A 80 9.23 10.47 20.13
CA ALA A 80 10.10 11.64 20.24
C ALA A 80 9.87 12.47 21.52
N GLY A 81 8.84 12.13 22.31
CA GLY A 81 8.49 12.81 23.54
C GLY A 81 8.00 14.25 23.36
N THR A 82 8.15 15.06 24.40
CA THR A 82 7.75 16.48 24.40
C THR A 82 8.66 17.43 23.60
N PRO A 83 9.95 17.15 23.33
CA PRO A 83 10.83 18.08 22.62
C PRO A 83 10.40 18.45 21.20
N LEU A 84 10.13 17.48 20.32
CA LEU A 84 9.69 17.79 18.95
C LEU A 84 8.31 18.46 18.93
N ALA A 85 7.39 18.03 19.81
CA ALA A 85 6.08 18.65 19.93
C ALA A 85 6.16 20.11 20.38
N LYS A 86 7.06 20.42 21.32
CA LYS A 86 7.33 21.80 21.75
C LYS A 86 7.96 22.61 20.63
N LEU A 87 8.87 22.04 19.86
CA LEU A 87 9.53 22.68 18.71
C LEU A 87 8.53 23.01 17.60
N ALA A 88 7.70 22.05 17.18
CA ALA A 88 6.67 22.25 16.15
C ALA A 88 5.58 23.25 16.56
N GLY A 89 5.33 23.41 17.87
CA GLY A 89 4.36 24.35 18.41
C GLY A 89 4.83 25.82 18.44
N VAL A 90 6.09 26.11 18.10
CA VAL A 90 6.61 27.48 18.10
C VAL A 90 6.12 28.25 16.87
N LYS A 91 5.49 29.41 17.11
CA LYS A 91 5.09 30.33 16.03
C LYS A 91 6.21 31.35 15.78
N LEU A 92 6.83 31.26 14.61
CA LEU A 92 7.91 32.15 14.16
C LEU A 92 7.38 33.32 13.30
N PRO A 93 8.12 34.43 13.17
CA PRO A 93 9.39 34.73 13.83
C PRO A 93 9.21 35.15 15.30
N LEU A 94 10.18 34.81 16.16
CA LEU A 94 10.21 35.28 17.55
C LEU A 94 11.04 36.57 17.67
N GLY A 95 10.49 37.59 18.32
CA GLY A 95 11.26 38.77 18.69
C GLY A 95 12.20 38.49 19.87
N PRO A 96 13.20 39.37 20.15
CA PRO A 96 14.15 39.20 21.25
C PRO A 96 13.51 39.03 22.64
N TYR A 97 12.28 39.53 22.82
CA TYR A 97 11.52 39.46 24.07
C TYR A 97 10.49 38.32 24.11
N ASP A 98 10.25 37.62 23.00
CA ASP A 98 9.21 36.60 22.88
C ASP A 98 9.68 35.20 23.31
N TYR A 99 10.99 34.91 23.22
CA TYR A 99 11.57 33.62 23.65
C TYR A 99 11.23 33.28 25.11
N MET A 100 11.37 34.23 26.04
CA MET A 100 11.03 33.99 27.44
C MET A 100 9.53 33.79 27.67
N ARG A 101 8.66 34.38 26.84
CA ARG A 101 7.20 34.22 26.95
C ARG A 101 6.74 32.82 26.54
N VAL A 102 7.45 32.18 25.61
CA VAL A 102 7.19 30.80 25.19
C VAL A 102 8.08 29.77 25.93
N GLY A 103 8.82 30.21 26.95
CA GLY A 103 9.64 29.32 27.77
C GLY A 103 10.84 28.72 27.02
N LEU A 104 11.50 29.53 26.19
CA LEU A 104 12.69 29.19 25.40
C LEU A 104 13.80 30.23 25.57
N LYS A 105 15.03 29.87 25.19
CA LYS A 105 16.16 30.80 25.00
C LYS A 105 16.35 31.08 23.50
N ALA A 106 17.05 32.18 23.19
CA ALA A 106 17.47 32.48 21.82
C ALA A 106 18.31 31.32 21.26
N THR A 107 17.96 30.88 20.04
CA THR A 107 18.58 29.76 19.35
C THR A 107 20.07 30.00 19.09
N ASN A 108 20.88 28.95 19.23
CA ASN A 108 22.30 29.03 18.91
C ASN A 108 22.56 28.74 17.42
N SER A 109 22.70 29.80 16.62
CA SER A 109 23.04 29.73 15.20
C SER A 109 24.56 29.88 14.93
N SER A 110 25.43 29.61 15.91
CA SER A 110 26.88 29.64 15.68
C SER A 110 27.32 28.57 14.68
N ARG A 111 28.42 28.83 13.97
CA ARG A 111 29.00 27.91 12.99
C ARG A 111 29.20 26.51 13.55
N GLU A 112 29.79 26.44 14.74
CA GLU A 112 30.11 25.19 15.42
C GLU A 112 28.84 24.40 15.73
N ARG A 113 27.76 25.10 16.12
CA ARG A 113 26.49 24.46 16.45
C ARG A 113 25.75 23.95 15.21
N VAL A 114 25.71 24.75 14.15
CA VAL A 114 25.12 24.33 12.87
C VAL A 114 25.86 23.10 12.33
N GLN A 115 27.19 23.09 12.38
CA GLN A 115 27.99 21.93 11.97
C GLN A 115 27.71 20.69 12.83
N ALA A 116 27.57 20.83 14.14
CA ALA A 116 27.23 19.71 15.02
C ALA A 116 25.85 19.10 14.70
N LEU A 117 24.84 19.92 14.41
CA LEU A 117 23.52 19.43 14.00
C LEU A 117 23.57 18.75 12.64
N VAL A 118 24.30 19.31 11.67
CA VAL A 118 24.47 18.68 10.36
C VAL A 118 25.14 17.31 10.50
N GLN A 119 26.15 17.18 11.37
CA GLN A 119 26.79 15.88 11.64
C GLN A 119 25.78 14.86 12.21
N LEU A 120 24.99 15.25 13.21
CA LEU A 120 23.91 14.40 13.74
C LEU A 120 22.91 13.98 12.65
N LEU A 121 22.53 14.91 11.77
CA LEU A 121 21.57 14.66 10.69
C LEU A 121 22.16 13.83 9.53
N ARG A 122 23.49 13.72 9.42
CA ARG A 122 24.19 12.94 8.39
C ARG A 122 24.71 11.60 8.89
N GLU A 123 24.64 11.35 10.20
CA GLU A 123 25.10 10.10 10.82
C GLU A 123 24.52 8.87 10.12
N PRO A 124 25.34 7.95 9.58
CA PRO A 124 24.86 6.75 8.88
C PRO A 124 24.08 5.79 9.78
N ASP A 125 24.44 5.70 11.06
CA ASP A 125 23.79 4.79 12.03
C ASP A 125 23.22 5.60 13.22
N PRO A 126 22.11 6.34 13.04
CA PRO A 126 21.59 7.28 14.05
C PRO A 126 21.16 6.58 15.36
N ALA A 127 20.79 5.30 15.30
CA ALA A 127 20.49 4.50 16.49
C ALA A 127 21.75 4.22 17.33
N VAL A 128 22.86 3.83 16.67
CA VAL A 128 24.16 3.63 17.33
C VAL A 128 24.61 4.94 17.97
N PHE A 129 24.53 6.04 17.22
CA PHE A 129 24.84 7.36 17.75
C PHE A 129 23.98 7.72 18.97
N ALA A 130 22.67 7.52 18.90
CA ALA A 130 21.78 7.90 19.99
C ALA A 130 21.98 7.08 21.28
N ILE A 131 22.33 5.79 21.14
CA ILE A 131 22.65 4.88 22.26
C ILE A 131 24.02 5.22 22.86
N THR A 132 25.01 5.53 22.04
CA THR A 132 26.38 5.87 22.51
C THR A 132 26.45 7.21 23.24
N GLN A 133 25.44 8.09 23.09
CA GLN A 133 25.31 9.31 23.88
C GLN A 133 24.82 9.06 25.33
N MET A 134 24.53 7.82 25.71
CA MET A 134 24.13 7.46 27.07
C MET A 134 25.27 6.81 27.85
N TYR A 135 25.14 6.73 29.17
CA TYR A 135 26.20 6.27 30.06
C TYR A 135 25.83 4.94 30.70
N TYR A 136 26.77 4.01 30.78
CA TYR A 136 26.61 2.83 31.64
C TYR A 136 26.72 3.22 33.10
N VAL A 137 25.99 2.50 33.96
CA VAL A 137 26.20 2.58 35.41
C VAL A 137 27.46 1.78 35.76
N THR A 138 28.56 2.46 36.09
CA THR A 138 29.89 1.83 36.27
C THR A 138 29.87 0.61 37.19
N GLU A 139 29.16 0.65 38.32
CA GLU A 139 29.08 -0.46 39.29
C GLU A 139 28.33 -1.70 38.75
N GLU A 140 27.57 -1.57 37.65
CA GLU A 140 26.74 -2.61 37.03
C GLU A 140 27.33 -3.16 35.72
N THR A 141 28.37 -2.51 35.17
CA THR A 141 29.00 -2.86 33.88
C THR A 141 29.41 -4.33 33.75
N ARG A 142 29.80 -4.98 34.85
CA ARG A 142 30.12 -6.41 34.84
C ARG A 142 28.88 -7.28 34.61
N GLN A 143 27.76 -6.94 35.23
CA GLN A 143 26.50 -7.66 35.06
C GLN A 143 25.93 -7.38 33.67
N ALA A 144 25.93 -6.11 33.26
CA ALA A 144 25.53 -5.69 31.92
C ALA A 144 26.29 -6.45 30.83
N TRP A 145 27.62 -6.61 30.98
CA TRP A 145 28.42 -7.40 30.05
C TRP A 145 27.99 -8.87 30.01
N GLN A 146 27.74 -9.51 31.15
CA GLN A 146 27.31 -10.92 31.18
C GLN A 146 25.98 -11.13 30.46
N ASP A 147 25.01 -10.25 30.70
CA ASP A 147 23.66 -10.39 30.16
C ASP A 147 23.62 -10.03 28.66
N LEU A 148 24.21 -8.90 28.26
CA LEU A 148 24.25 -8.47 26.86
C LEU A 148 25.09 -9.42 26.01
N ARG A 149 26.23 -9.90 26.52
CA ARG A 149 27.08 -10.83 25.77
C ARG A 149 26.39 -12.17 25.53
N GLY A 150 25.60 -12.65 26.50
CA GLY A 150 24.77 -13.86 26.35
C GLY A 150 23.74 -13.71 25.22
N GLN A 151 23.07 -12.56 25.14
CA GLN A 151 22.13 -12.28 24.05
C GLN A 151 22.82 -12.11 22.69
N VAL A 152 24.04 -11.55 22.68
CA VAL A 152 24.86 -11.49 21.46
C VAL A 152 25.18 -12.90 20.98
N ASP A 153 25.49 -13.86 21.86
CA ASP A 153 25.74 -15.25 21.47
C ASP A 153 24.54 -15.90 20.76
N ASP A 154 23.31 -15.59 21.18
CA ASP A 154 22.09 -16.12 20.55
C ASP A 154 21.94 -15.67 19.09
N ILE A 155 22.45 -14.48 18.75
CA ILE A 155 22.43 -13.95 17.39
C ILE A 155 23.75 -14.19 16.63
N MET A 156 24.80 -14.73 17.26
CA MET A 156 26.11 -14.90 16.62
C MET A 156 26.05 -15.72 15.32
N ALA A 157 25.07 -16.61 15.14
CA ALA A 157 24.94 -17.39 13.91
C ALA A 157 24.37 -16.59 12.72
N THR A 158 23.71 -15.46 12.98
CA THR A 158 23.05 -14.62 11.96
C THR A 158 23.92 -13.44 11.54
N LEU A 159 25.00 -13.16 12.27
CA LEU A 159 25.92 -12.05 12.02
C LEU A 159 26.98 -12.38 10.94
N PRO A 160 27.43 -11.39 10.13
CA PRO A 160 28.53 -11.54 9.17
C PRO A 160 29.87 -11.98 9.80
N ASP A 161 30.72 -12.66 9.03
CA ASP A 161 31.99 -13.25 9.51
C ASP A 161 32.97 -12.24 10.12
N ASP A 162 33.05 -11.05 9.53
CA ASP A 162 33.85 -9.93 10.00
C ASP A 162 33.32 -9.42 11.35
N VAL A 163 32.00 -9.27 11.48
CA VAL A 163 31.33 -8.86 12.73
C VAL A 163 31.53 -9.92 13.82
N ARG A 164 31.38 -11.22 13.50
CA ARG A 164 31.63 -12.32 14.44
C ARG A 164 33.07 -12.32 14.93
N SER A 165 34.02 -11.96 14.07
CA SER A 165 35.44 -11.85 14.41
C SER A 165 35.71 -10.64 15.31
N GLN A 166 35.05 -9.50 15.05
CA GLN A 166 35.11 -8.32 15.91
C GLN A 166 34.60 -8.61 17.32
N VAL A 167 33.41 -9.21 17.47
CA VAL A 167 32.84 -9.56 18.79
C VAL A 167 33.80 -10.48 19.57
N LYS A 168 34.33 -11.52 18.94
CA LYS A 168 35.31 -12.43 19.57
C LYS A 168 36.59 -11.73 20.01
N SER A 169 37.03 -10.69 19.28
CA SER A 169 38.22 -9.93 19.67
C SER A 169 38.01 -9.09 20.93
N ILE A 170 36.77 -8.66 21.19
CA ILE A 170 36.40 -7.95 22.43
C ILE A 170 36.52 -8.92 23.61
N ASP A 171 36.04 -10.16 23.47
CA ASP A 171 36.15 -11.20 24.51
C ASP A 171 37.62 -11.44 24.91
N VAL A 172 38.49 -11.62 23.90
CA VAL A 172 39.94 -11.83 24.11
C VAL A 172 40.59 -10.64 24.80
N THR A 173 40.21 -9.42 24.43
CA THR A 173 40.74 -8.19 25.04
C THR A 173 40.30 -8.06 26.49
N LEU A 174 39.03 -8.34 26.78
CA LEU A 174 38.49 -8.30 28.13
C LEU A 174 39.15 -9.34 29.05
N GLU A 175 39.38 -10.57 28.56
CA GLU A 175 40.10 -11.61 29.31
C GLU A 175 41.54 -11.20 29.64
N ALA A 176 42.24 -10.54 28.71
CA ALA A 176 43.59 -10.03 28.92
C ALA A 176 43.61 -8.90 29.97
N GLU A 177 42.66 -7.97 29.92
CA GLU A 177 42.56 -6.84 30.86
C GLU A 177 42.06 -7.25 32.26
N SER A 178 41.30 -8.35 32.36
CA SER A 178 40.71 -8.85 33.61
C SER A 178 41.60 -9.84 34.38
N SER A 179 42.83 -10.08 33.91
CA SER A 179 43.77 -11.02 34.51
C SER A 179 44.24 -10.58 35.92
N PRO A 180 44.55 -11.52 36.84
CA PRO A 180 44.84 -11.24 38.24
C PRO A 180 46.16 -10.48 38.43
N GLY A 181 46.08 -9.15 38.31
CA GLY A 181 47.19 -8.19 38.43
C GLY A 181 46.75 -6.73 38.38
N ALA A 182 45.59 -6.42 37.78
CA ALA A 182 45.00 -5.09 37.76
C ALA A 182 44.21 -4.81 39.06
N ARG A 183 44.84 -4.14 40.04
CA ARG A 183 44.29 -4.01 41.41
C ARG A 183 43.45 -2.76 41.71
N ASP A 184 43.22 -1.86 40.75
CA ASP A 184 42.57 -0.57 41.06
C ASP A 184 41.24 -0.30 40.33
N ASP A 185 40.81 -1.13 39.37
CA ASP A 185 39.56 -0.89 38.62
C ASP A 185 38.82 -2.19 38.22
N PRO A 186 37.84 -2.65 39.02
CA PRO A 186 37.11 -3.88 38.74
C PRO A 186 36.02 -3.75 37.66
N TYR A 187 35.75 -2.55 37.16
CA TYR A 187 34.63 -2.24 36.26
C TYR A 187 35.07 -1.68 34.90
N GLY A 188 36.15 -0.89 34.85
CA GLY A 188 36.60 -0.23 33.62
C GLY A 188 36.89 -1.15 32.43
N PRO A 189 37.46 -2.37 32.59
CA PRO A 189 37.56 -3.31 31.47
C PRO A 189 36.20 -3.68 30.86
N PHE A 190 35.18 -3.90 31.69
CA PHE A 190 33.83 -4.23 31.24
C PHE A 190 33.14 -3.03 30.58
N GLU A 191 33.33 -1.84 31.14
CA GLU A 191 32.82 -0.60 30.53
C GLU A 191 33.43 -0.36 29.15
N ARG A 192 34.74 -0.56 28.98
CA ARG A 192 35.42 -0.48 27.67
C ARG A 192 34.92 -1.53 26.69
N ALA A 193 34.70 -2.76 27.16
CA ALA A 193 34.19 -3.84 26.33
C ALA A 193 32.76 -3.55 25.84
N LEU A 194 31.87 -3.08 26.73
CA LEU A 194 30.52 -2.64 26.39
C LEU A 194 30.52 -1.46 25.41
N ASN A 195 31.36 -0.44 25.68
CA ASN A 195 31.52 0.71 24.80
C ASN A 195 32.05 0.32 23.41
N THR A 196 32.85 -0.75 23.30
CA THR A 196 33.32 -1.26 22.00
C THR A 196 32.23 -2.07 21.30
N LEU A 197 31.45 -2.85 22.06
CA LEU A 197 30.38 -3.69 21.55
C LEU A 197 29.22 -2.87 20.96
N GLU A 198 28.85 -1.76 21.61
CA GLU A 198 27.78 -0.87 21.13
C GLU A 198 28.15 -0.06 19.88
N GLN A 199 29.42 -0.02 19.49
CA GLN A 199 29.87 0.64 18.25
C GLN A 199 29.66 -0.25 17.02
N ILE A 200 29.21 -1.50 17.20
CA ILE A 200 28.96 -2.44 16.10
C ILE A 200 27.51 -2.29 15.63
N PRO A 201 27.23 -1.71 14.45
CA PRO A 201 25.86 -1.38 14.06
C PRO A 201 24.96 -2.61 13.89
N ALA A 202 25.53 -3.74 13.46
CA ALA A 202 24.78 -5.00 13.35
C ALA A 202 24.30 -5.53 14.70
N VAL A 203 25.05 -5.29 15.78
CA VAL A 203 24.68 -5.68 17.15
C VAL A 203 23.59 -4.75 17.67
N ILE A 204 23.76 -3.44 17.55
CA ILE A 204 22.73 -2.46 17.96
C ILE A 204 21.43 -2.61 17.18
N ARG A 205 21.50 -2.96 15.89
CA ARG A 205 20.28 -3.25 15.10
C ARG A 205 19.51 -4.47 15.60
N ALA A 206 20.19 -5.41 16.24
CA ALA A 206 19.57 -6.63 16.75
C ALA A 206 19.13 -6.49 18.22
N LEU A 207 19.92 -5.78 19.04
CA LEU A 207 19.78 -5.77 20.51
C LEU A 207 19.70 -4.35 21.10
N GLY A 208 19.36 -3.34 20.30
CA GLY A 208 19.31 -1.94 20.74
C GLY A 208 18.52 -1.71 22.05
N PRO A 209 17.30 -2.26 22.20
CA PRO A 209 16.52 -2.15 23.43
C PRO A 209 17.23 -2.71 24.66
N GLU A 210 17.91 -3.84 24.52
CA GLU A 210 18.57 -4.52 25.63
C GLU A 210 19.81 -3.74 26.10
N PHE A 211 20.53 -3.08 25.18
CA PHE A 211 21.58 -2.13 25.55
C PHE A 211 21.04 -0.96 26.38
N MET A 212 19.85 -0.46 26.03
CA MET A 212 19.23 0.68 26.70
C MET A 212 18.83 0.40 28.15
N GLU A 213 18.55 -0.86 28.51
CA GLU A 213 18.21 -1.25 29.89
C GLU A 213 19.34 -0.97 30.88
N TRP A 214 20.59 -0.93 30.40
CA TRP A 214 21.80 -0.74 31.21
C TRP A 214 22.35 0.69 31.20
N LYS A 215 21.67 1.62 30.52
CA LYS A 215 22.17 2.98 30.30
C LYS A 215 21.29 4.07 30.89
N THR A 216 21.92 5.16 31.32
CA THR A 216 21.28 6.35 31.87
C THR A 216 21.63 7.61 31.07
N ASP A 217 20.75 8.61 31.12
CA ASP A 217 20.95 9.90 30.46
C ASP A 217 21.99 10.79 31.16
N GLU A 218 22.24 10.56 32.45
CA GLU A 218 23.20 11.32 33.24
C GLU A 218 24.45 10.47 33.51
N PRO A 219 25.66 11.06 33.40
CA PRO A 219 26.88 10.40 33.82
C PRO A 219 26.87 10.20 35.34
N ALA A 220 27.33 9.04 35.81
CA ALA A 220 27.41 8.75 37.23
C ALA A 220 28.21 9.84 37.97
N PRO A 221 27.75 10.33 39.14
CA PRO A 221 28.49 11.33 39.89
C PRO A 221 29.84 10.74 40.31
N THR A 222 30.94 11.25 39.74
CA THR A 222 32.29 10.86 40.13
C THR A 222 32.45 11.01 41.64
N ARG A 223 32.60 9.91 42.38
CA ARG A 223 32.97 9.94 43.80
C ARG A 223 34.32 10.63 43.92
N ARG A 224 34.33 11.91 44.28
CA ARG A 224 35.54 12.55 44.83
C ARG A 224 35.84 11.88 46.16
N SER A 225 36.93 11.12 46.20
CA SER A 225 37.58 10.70 47.43
C SER A 225 37.92 11.94 48.29
N GLY A 226 37.17 12.12 49.38
CA GLY A 226 37.61 12.71 50.65
C GLY A 226 38.05 14.19 50.69
N GLY A 227 37.22 15.04 51.30
CA GLY A 227 37.65 16.31 51.92
C GLY A 227 36.54 17.35 52.10
N LEU A 228 35.96 17.46 53.31
CA LEU A 228 35.04 18.51 53.78
C LEU A 228 35.84 19.76 54.27
N PRO A 229 35.23 20.94 54.56
CA PRO A 229 34.94 22.02 53.60
C PRO A 229 35.56 23.38 54.02
N GLN A 230 35.80 24.32 53.10
CA GLN A 230 35.76 25.78 53.40
C GLN A 230 35.98 26.64 52.15
N GLY A 231 35.24 27.75 52.06
CA GLY A 231 35.79 29.00 51.54
C GLY A 231 35.38 29.44 50.13
N HIS A 232 34.37 30.30 50.10
CA HIS A 232 34.15 31.43 49.19
C HIS A 232 35.25 31.85 48.19
N THR A 233 34.72 32.32 47.04
CA THR A 233 35.13 33.49 46.21
C THR A 233 36.08 33.33 45.02
N ALA A 234 35.50 33.70 43.87
CA ALA A 234 35.96 34.69 42.89
C ALA A 234 37.10 34.35 41.89
N TYR A 235 36.78 34.64 40.63
CA TYR A 235 37.68 34.89 39.49
C TYR A 235 38.83 35.86 39.84
N PRO A 236 39.95 35.79 39.07
CA PRO A 236 40.11 36.85 38.08
C PRO A 236 40.69 36.41 36.72
N ILE A 237 40.41 37.30 35.77
CA ILE A 237 40.81 37.44 34.36
C ILE A 237 42.32 37.73 34.22
N ARG A 238 42.95 37.31 33.10
CA ARG A 238 43.88 38.18 32.34
C ARG A 238 44.16 37.73 30.89
N GLU A 239 44.28 38.78 30.07
CA GLU A 239 44.46 38.88 28.62
C GLU A 239 45.82 38.41 28.07
N GLY A 240 45.86 38.15 26.76
CA GLY A 240 46.71 38.94 25.84
C GLY A 240 48.09 38.40 25.42
N ALA A 241 48.13 37.90 24.18
CA ALA A 241 49.14 38.07 23.13
C ALA A 241 50.67 37.91 23.41
N LYS A 242 51.33 37.09 22.56
CA LYS A 242 52.54 37.50 21.79
C LYS A 242 52.89 36.50 20.67
N SER A 243 53.32 37.09 19.56
CA SER A 243 53.82 36.53 18.30
C SER A 243 55.30 36.10 18.38
N VAL A 244 55.80 35.37 17.35
CA VAL A 244 56.98 35.72 16.49
C VAL A 244 57.44 34.52 15.61
N GLU A 245 57.48 34.77 14.29
CA GLU A 245 58.42 34.38 13.18
C GLU A 245 58.79 32.90 12.88
N ARG A 246 58.48 32.38 11.68
CA ARG A 246 59.19 32.38 10.36
C ARG A 246 60.33 31.35 10.24
N GLU A 247 60.17 30.41 9.31
CA GLU A 247 61.28 29.94 8.45
C GLU A 247 60.72 29.46 7.10
N GLU A 248 61.28 30.02 6.02
CA GLU A 248 61.04 29.72 4.61
C GLU A 248 61.94 28.55 4.17
N ALA A 249 61.44 27.69 3.27
CA ALA A 249 62.27 26.96 2.32
C ALA A 249 61.45 26.61 1.06
N GLU A 250 61.69 27.36 -0.02
CA GLU A 250 61.36 26.99 -1.41
C GLU A 250 62.36 25.96 -1.95
N LEU A 251 61.92 25.06 -2.84
CA LEU A 251 62.41 24.95 -4.23
C LEU A 251 61.86 23.69 -4.96
N THR A 252 61.01 23.97 -5.96
CA THR A 252 61.02 23.45 -7.34
C THR A 252 60.81 21.97 -7.67
N GLY A 253 59.90 21.71 -8.63
CA GLY A 253 59.94 20.49 -9.45
C GLY A 253 58.70 20.22 -10.31
N ALA A 254 58.60 20.94 -11.43
CA ALA A 254 57.98 20.61 -12.72
C ALA A 254 56.85 19.55 -12.86
N MET A 255 55.79 19.99 -13.55
CA MET A 255 54.78 19.17 -14.23
C MET A 255 55.38 18.18 -15.24
N PRO A 256 54.62 17.13 -15.59
CA PRO A 256 54.47 16.80 -16.99
C PRO A 256 53.01 16.82 -17.45
N GLU A 257 52.87 17.17 -18.72
CA GLU A 257 51.67 17.32 -19.51
C GLU A 257 51.00 15.98 -19.90
N THR A 258 49.70 16.11 -20.13
CA THR A 258 48.75 15.34 -20.95
C THR A 258 49.28 14.21 -21.86
N ALA A 259 48.64 13.04 -21.73
CA ALA A 259 48.39 12.10 -22.84
C ALA A 259 46.90 11.71 -22.81
N GLY A 260 46.22 11.81 -23.95
CA GLY A 260 44.79 11.54 -24.10
C GLY A 260 44.44 10.08 -24.46
N ALA A 261 43.13 9.88 -24.70
CA ALA A 261 42.38 8.64 -25.01
C ALA A 261 41.90 7.90 -23.74
N GLU A 262 40.64 7.56 -23.51
CA GLU A 262 39.45 7.28 -24.33
C GLU A 262 38.16 7.65 -23.54
N PRO A 263 36.95 7.66 -24.14
CA PRO A 263 35.71 7.88 -23.39
C PRO A 263 35.49 6.72 -22.44
N GLU A 264 35.31 6.99 -21.15
CA GLU A 264 34.78 5.99 -20.22
C GLU A 264 33.39 5.56 -20.71
N ASP A 265 33.35 4.32 -21.15
CA ASP A 265 32.18 3.50 -21.42
C ASP A 265 31.20 3.64 -20.25
N ASN A 266 30.05 4.30 -20.51
CA ASN A 266 28.88 4.21 -19.65
C ASN A 266 28.36 2.77 -19.74
N GLY A 267 29.01 1.86 -19.02
CA GLY A 267 28.58 0.49 -18.82
C GLY A 267 27.21 0.46 -18.15
N GLN A 268 26.15 0.51 -18.96
CA GLN A 268 24.87 -0.06 -18.59
C GLN A 268 25.09 -1.55 -18.39
N GLY A 269 25.49 -1.94 -17.18
CA GLY A 269 25.55 -3.35 -16.77
C GLY A 269 24.23 -4.00 -17.11
N ALA A 270 24.28 -5.12 -17.83
CA ALA A 270 23.09 -5.79 -18.34
C ALA A 270 22.17 -6.19 -17.17
N GLU A 271 21.02 -5.52 -17.05
CA GLU A 271 19.96 -5.94 -16.15
C GLU A 271 19.36 -7.23 -16.69
N THR A 272 19.32 -8.25 -15.85
CA THR A 272 18.69 -9.52 -16.18
C THR A 272 17.66 -9.83 -15.10
N SER A 273 16.48 -10.29 -15.51
CA SER A 273 15.43 -10.67 -14.58
C SER A 273 15.31 -12.19 -14.44
N VAL A 274 15.04 -12.64 -13.23
CA VAL A 274 14.80 -14.05 -12.89
C VAL A 274 13.43 -14.15 -12.24
N THR A 275 12.56 -15.02 -12.76
CA THR A 275 11.27 -15.32 -12.12
C THR A 275 11.39 -16.55 -11.23
N VAL A 276 11.00 -16.40 -9.96
CA VAL A 276 10.96 -17.49 -8.96
C VAL A 276 9.52 -17.68 -8.49
N ASN A 277 9.08 -18.92 -8.36
CA ASN A 277 7.74 -19.28 -7.91
C ASN A 277 7.75 -19.64 -6.43
N PHE A 278 6.92 -18.99 -5.62
CA PHE A 278 6.76 -19.31 -4.20
C PHE A 278 5.38 -19.89 -3.94
N TYR A 279 5.31 -20.88 -3.06
CA TYR A 279 4.07 -21.43 -2.51
C TYR A 279 3.63 -20.59 -1.31
N THR A 280 2.38 -20.17 -1.28
CA THR A 280 1.78 -19.65 -0.05
C THR A 280 1.73 -20.75 1.01
N ASP A 281 1.95 -20.38 2.27
CA ASP A 281 1.87 -21.27 3.42
C ASP A 281 1.12 -20.54 4.53
N VAL A 282 -0.10 -21.01 4.80
CA VAL A 282 -1.04 -20.38 5.74
C VAL A 282 -1.43 -21.40 6.80
N GLU A 283 -1.13 -21.08 8.05
CA GLU A 283 -1.40 -21.93 9.21
C GLU A 283 -2.35 -21.22 10.16
N PHE A 284 -3.53 -21.83 10.37
CA PHE A 284 -4.51 -21.41 11.37
C PHE A 284 -5.38 -22.59 11.81
N PRO A 285 -5.81 -22.69 13.09
CA PRO A 285 -6.66 -23.78 13.54
C PRO A 285 -8.05 -23.76 12.93
N ARG A 286 -8.58 -24.92 12.53
CA ARG A 286 -9.97 -25.05 12.02
C ARG A 286 -11.04 -24.71 13.05
N LYS A 287 -10.72 -24.92 14.34
CA LYS A 287 -11.58 -24.55 15.46
C LYS A 287 -10.76 -23.76 16.46
N VAL A 288 -11.26 -22.59 16.83
CA VAL A 288 -10.65 -21.70 17.81
C VAL A 288 -11.59 -21.49 18.99
N LYS A 289 -11.02 -21.31 20.18
CA LYS A 289 -11.79 -21.00 21.36
C LYS A 289 -12.08 -19.51 21.45
N GLN A 290 -13.32 -19.14 21.75
CA GLN A 290 -13.71 -17.74 21.94
C GLN A 290 -12.86 -17.07 23.03
N ARG A 291 -12.44 -15.83 22.78
CA ARG A 291 -11.57 -14.99 23.64
C ARG A 291 -10.13 -15.50 23.87
N GLU A 292 -9.79 -16.68 23.39
CA GLU A 292 -8.41 -17.18 23.41
C GLU A 292 -7.66 -16.65 22.18
N THR A 293 -6.37 -16.36 22.34
CA THR A 293 -5.53 -15.85 21.24
C THR A 293 -4.90 -17.02 20.49
N HIS A 294 -5.08 -17.04 19.17
CA HIS A 294 -4.52 -18.03 18.26
C HIS A 294 -3.63 -17.35 17.23
N TRP A 295 -2.58 -18.02 16.80
CA TRP A 295 -1.62 -17.47 15.84
C TRP A 295 -2.05 -17.81 14.42
N LEU A 296 -2.27 -16.79 13.61
CA LEU A 296 -2.32 -16.91 12.17
C LEU A 296 -0.92 -16.65 11.63
N ALA A 297 -0.31 -17.66 11.00
CA ALA A 297 1.00 -17.53 10.37
C ALA A 297 0.88 -17.61 8.86
N VAL A 298 1.50 -16.66 8.15
CA VAL A 298 1.55 -16.57 6.70
C VAL A 298 3.00 -16.51 6.24
N ARG A 299 3.39 -17.38 5.30
CA ARG A 299 4.76 -17.50 4.77
C ARG A 299 4.73 -17.74 3.26
N LEU A 300 5.85 -17.45 2.60
CA LEU A 300 6.11 -17.82 1.20
C LEU A 300 7.28 -18.81 1.16
N ARG A 301 7.07 -19.99 0.58
CA ARG A 301 8.06 -21.07 0.53
C ARG A 301 8.48 -21.41 -0.89
N LEU A 302 9.76 -21.72 -1.11
CA LEU A 302 10.26 -22.21 -2.40
C LEU A 302 9.78 -23.62 -2.72
N ARG A 303 9.49 -24.42 -1.68
CA ARG A 303 9.00 -25.77 -1.80
C ARG A 303 7.57 -25.86 -1.29
N ARG A 304 6.77 -26.66 -1.97
CA ARG A 304 5.39 -26.95 -1.58
C ARG A 304 5.37 -27.51 -0.15
N PRO A 305 4.67 -26.88 0.81
CA PRO A 305 4.56 -27.41 2.17
C PRO A 305 3.72 -28.69 2.21
N GLU A 306 4.01 -29.58 3.17
CA GLU A 306 3.29 -30.85 3.36
C GLU A 306 1.85 -30.63 3.87
N SER A 307 1.65 -29.60 4.68
CA SER A 307 0.36 -29.16 5.18
C SER A 307 0.32 -27.64 5.19
N SER A 308 -0.54 -27.05 4.38
CA SER A 308 -0.88 -25.63 4.41
C SER A 308 -2.36 -25.49 4.09
N ALA A 309 -2.99 -24.46 4.64
CA ALA A 309 -4.33 -24.09 4.21
C ALA A 309 -4.31 -23.68 2.73
N ALA A 310 -3.35 -22.83 2.32
CA ALA A 310 -3.18 -22.31 0.95
C ALA A 310 -1.96 -22.91 0.24
N LEU A 311 -2.05 -23.28 -1.04
CA LEU A 311 -0.94 -23.91 -1.78
C LEU A 311 -0.69 -23.26 -3.15
N ASP A 312 -0.93 -21.96 -3.22
CA ASP A 312 -0.93 -21.21 -4.47
C ASP A 312 0.45 -20.70 -4.82
N ILE A 313 0.68 -20.48 -6.12
CA ILE A 313 1.96 -20.00 -6.61
C ILE A 313 1.92 -18.49 -6.81
N ILE A 314 2.83 -17.79 -6.13
CA ILE A 314 3.16 -16.38 -6.37
C ILE A 314 4.43 -16.32 -7.24
N PRO A 315 4.32 -15.93 -8.52
CA PRO A 315 5.48 -15.67 -9.36
C PRO A 315 6.08 -14.31 -9.03
N VAL A 316 7.35 -14.30 -8.59
CA VAL A 316 8.10 -13.11 -8.21
C VAL A 316 9.23 -12.88 -9.20
N GLU A 317 9.28 -11.68 -9.81
CA GLU A 317 10.36 -11.27 -10.68
C GLU A 317 11.43 -10.51 -9.89
N PHE A 318 12.66 -10.98 -9.97
CA PHE A 318 13.82 -10.38 -9.33
C PHE A 318 14.73 -9.80 -10.40
N THR A 319 15.00 -8.51 -10.33
CA THR A 319 15.96 -7.85 -11.22
C THR A 319 17.34 -7.90 -10.58
N LYS A 320 18.32 -8.48 -11.26
CA LYS A 320 19.73 -8.42 -10.85
C LYS A 320 20.53 -7.53 -11.80
N ARG A 321 21.53 -6.85 -11.24
CA ARG A 321 22.51 -6.08 -11.98
C ARG A 321 23.84 -6.82 -11.92
N ASN A 322 24.38 -7.20 -13.07
CA ASN A 322 25.59 -8.03 -13.17
C ASN A 322 25.42 -9.39 -12.46
N ASP A 323 26.48 -9.91 -11.83
CA ASP A 323 26.51 -11.19 -11.11
C ASP A 323 26.13 -11.09 -9.62
N GLU A 324 25.62 -9.94 -9.17
CA GLU A 324 25.14 -9.77 -7.79
C GLU A 324 23.80 -10.48 -7.56
N PRO A 325 23.55 -11.02 -6.36
CA PRO A 325 22.24 -11.56 -6.01
C PRO A 325 21.18 -10.45 -6.08
N PRO A 326 19.97 -10.71 -6.61
CA PRO A 326 18.95 -9.70 -6.70
C PRO A 326 18.52 -9.22 -5.30
N PRO A 327 18.14 -7.94 -5.15
CA PRO A 327 17.59 -7.43 -3.90
C PRO A 327 16.29 -8.16 -3.54
N PRO A 328 15.94 -8.24 -2.25
CA PRO A 328 14.69 -8.85 -1.83
C PRO A 328 13.48 -8.04 -2.30
N GLU A 329 12.39 -8.75 -2.54
CA GLU A 329 11.07 -8.19 -2.79
C GLU A 329 10.24 -8.18 -1.51
N TYR A 330 9.13 -7.44 -1.54
CA TYR A 330 8.44 -6.98 -0.35
C TYR A 330 6.92 -7.13 -0.51
N VAL A 331 6.33 -8.07 0.24
CA VAL A 331 4.90 -8.40 0.13
C VAL A 331 4.19 -8.08 1.44
N ASP A 332 3.26 -7.13 1.38
CA ASP A 332 2.37 -6.80 2.50
C ASP A 332 1.24 -7.83 2.57
N VAL A 333 1.02 -8.38 3.75
CA VAL A 333 -0.08 -9.30 4.06
C VAL A 333 -1.08 -8.54 4.90
N ARG A 334 -2.29 -8.38 4.38
CA ARG A 334 -3.42 -7.75 5.06
C ARG A 334 -4.43 -8.81 5.45
N VAL A 335 -4.89 -8.78 6.69
CA VAL A 335 -5.87 -9.74 7.21
C VAL A 335 -7.16 -9.02 7.51
N ALA A 336 -8.26 -9.51 6.91
CA ALA A 336 -9.61 -9.10 7.26
C ALA A 336 -10.32 -10.28 7.93
N ALA A 337 -10.55 -10.17 9.24
CA ALA A 337 -11.18 -11.22 10.05
C ALA A 337 -12.29 -10.63 10.93
N PRO A 338 -13.46 -10.27 10.37
CA PRO A 338 -14.57 -9.75 11.16
C PRO A 338 -14.99 -10.73 12.27
N GLY A 339 -15.19 -10.21 13.48
CA GLY A 339 -15.42 -11.03 14.68
C GLY A 339 -14.13 -11.53 15.36
N PHE A 340 -12.97 -11.00 14.98
CA PHE A 340 -11.70 -11.17 15.68
C PHE A 340 -11.11 -9.82 16.07
N GLU A 341 -10.34 -9.83 17.15
CA GLU A 341 -9.47 -8.75 17.57
C GLU A 341 -8.00 -9.16 17.32
N GLU A 342 -7.21 -8.29 16.69
CA GLU A 342 -5.77 -8.49 16.53
C GLU A 342 -5.01 -7.83 17.69
N LYS A 343 -4.26 -8.62 18.46
CA LYS A 343 -3.69 -8.16 19.75
C LYS A 343 -2.55 -7.17 19.64
N ALA A 344 -1.84 -7.09 18.51
CA ALA A 344 -0.82 -6.09 18.28
C ALA A 344 -1.39 -4.79 17.67
N GLY A 345 -2.71 -4.73 17.43
CA GLY A 345 -3.41 -3.55 16.92
C GLY A 345 -3.11 -3.23 15.46
N SER A 346 -2.56 -4.19 14.70
CA SER A 346 -2.27 -3.98 13.28
C SER A 346 -2.64 -5.21 12.46
N TRP A 347 -3.45 -4.98 11.42
CA TRP A 347 -3.95 -5.98 10.49
C TRP A 347 -3.08 -6.12 9.23
N GLU A 348 -1.91 -5.49 9.21
CA GLU A 348 -0.94 -5.55 8.12
C GLU A 348 0.45 -5.99 8.62
N ARG A 349 1.09 -6.92 7.92
CA ARG A 349 2.47 -7.37 8.18
C ARG A 349 3.20 -7.53 6.88
N THR A 350 4.47 -7.12 6.84
CA THR A 350 5.25 -7.28 5.61
C THR A 350 6.22 -8.44 5.66
N ILE A 351 6.15 -9.27 4.63
CA ILE A 351 7.06 -10.37 4.35
C ILE A 351 8.20 -9.88 3.47
N THR A 352 9.43 -10.30 3.79
CA THR A 352 10.60 -10.10 2.93
C THR A 352 10.84 -11.37 2.12
N VAL A 353 10.89 -11.24 0.80
CA VAL A 353 10.94 -12.34 -0.16
C VAL A 353 12.30 -12.33 -0.84
N TYR A 354 13.05 -13.41 -0.68
CA TYR A 354 14.38 -13.57 -1.25
C TYR A 354 14.33 -14.61 -2.35
N ALA A 355 15.08 -14.42 -3.44
CA ALA A 355 15.09 -15.34 -4.57
C ALA A 355 15.59 -16.76 -4.24
N ASP A 356 16.30 -16.94 -3.13
CA ASP A 356 17.07 -18.15 -2.79
C ASP A 356 16.60 -18.90 -1.53
N ARG A 357 15.62 -18.38 -0.78
CA ARG A 357 15.16 -18.97 0.49
C ARG A 357 13.69 -18.69 0.78
N ASP A 358 13.13 -19.48 1.70
CA ASP A 358 11.79 -19.25 2.25
C ASP A 358 11.74 -17.92 3.00
N SER A 359 10.56 -17.29 3.02
CA SER A 359 10.35 -16.06 3.77
C SER A 359 10.23 -16.31 5.27
N GLN A 360 10.48 -15.26 6.05
CA GLN A 360 10.04 -15.22 7.45
C GLN A 360 8.50 -15.19 7.53
N PRO A 361 7.89 -15.71 8.61
CA PRO A 361 6.45 -15.59 8.82
C PRO A 361 6.00 -14.17 9.14
N ALA A 362 4.91 -13.76 8.50
CA ALA A 362 4.00 -12.77 9.07
C ALA A 362 3.09 -13.48 10.09
N VAL A 363 3.07 -12.99 11.34
CA VAL A 363 2.25 -13.55 12.42
C VAL A 363 1.23 -12.52 12.91
N PHE A 364 -0.03 -12.95 13.00
CA PHE A 364 -1.15 -12.19 13.55
C PHE A 364 -1.71 -12.92 14.77
N LEU A 365 -2.02 -12.16 15.82
CA LEU A 365 -2.51 -12.68 17.10
C LEU A 365 -4.02 -12.46 17.19
N LEU A 366 -4.80 -13.44 16.74
CA LEU A 366 -6.26 -13.31 16.59
C LEU A 366 -7.00 -13.86 17.80
N ALA A 367 -7.85 -13.04 18.41
CA ALA A 367 -8.77 -13.47 19.47
C ALA A 367 -10.23 -13.30 19.02
N ALA A 368 -10.98 -14.40 18.96
CA ALA A 368 -12.36 -14.36 18.50
C ALA A 368 -13.27 -13.67 19.52
N THR A 369 -14.05 -12.69 19.08
CA THR A 369 -14.96 -11.91 19.93
C THR A 369 -16.33 -12.57 20.04
N GLU A 370 -16.74 -13.33 19.02
CA GLU A 370 -18.06 -13.95 18.90
C GLU A 370 -17.99 -15.43 18.52
N SER A 371 -18.89 -16.25 19.07
CA SER A 371 -19.04 -17.67 18.70
C SER A 371 -19.61 -17.84 17.28
N GLY A 372 -19.46 -19.04 16.71
CA GLY A 372 -19.98 -19.40 15.39
C GLY A 372 -18.88 -19.55 14.35
N GLU A 373 -19.25 -19.98 13.15
CA GLU A 373 -18.32 -20.00 12.04
C GLU A 373 -17.94 -18.55 11.66
N ARG A 374 -16.70 -18.33 11.24
CA ARG A 374 -16.16 -17.02 10.90
C ARG A 374 -15.25 -17.16 9.68
N ARG A 375 -15.24 -16.12 8.86
CA ARG A 375 -14.40 -16.05 7.67
C ARG A 375 -13.17 -15.20 7.95
N VAL A 376 -12.02 -15.69 7.50
CA VAL A 376 -10.75 -14.96 7.54
C VAL A 376 -10.27 -14.83 6.09
N ALA A 377 -10.13 -13.59 5.63
CA ALA A 377 -9.55 -13.26 4.34
C ALA A 377 -8.13 -12.72 4.53
N ILE A 378 -7.23 -13.14 3.66
CA ILE A 378 -5.82 -12.76 3.65
C ILE A 378 -5.51 -12.26 2.25
N ASP A 379 -5.23 -10.96 2.14
CA ASP A 379 -4.92 -10.30 0.88
C ASP A 379 -3.43 -9.92 0.86
N PHE A 380 -2.77 -10.20 -0.26
CA PHE A 380 -1.35 -9.95 -0.47
C PHE A 380 -1.19 -8.76 -1.41
N TYR A 381 -0.34 -7.82 -1.02
CA TYR A 381 -0.06 -6.59 -1.75
C TYR A 381 1.42 -6.48 -2.08
N HIS A 382 1.72 -6.00 -3.27
CA HIS A 382 3.07 -5.63 -3.70
C HIS A 382 3.02 -4.19 -4.18
N LYS A 383 3.87 -3.34 -3.59
CA LYS A 383 3.92 -1.89 -3.90
C LYS A 383 2.54 -1.21 -3.82
N GLY A 384 1.75 -1.59 -2.80
CA GLY A 384 0.41 -1.06 -2.56
C GLY A 384 -0.68 -1.60 -3.48
N ARG A 385 -0.39 -2.56 -4.38
CA ARG A 385 -1.36 -3.18 -5.30
C ARG A 385 -1.68 -4.60 -4.87
N MET A 386 -2.95 -4.98 -4.86
CA MET A 386 -3.34 -6.35 -4.55
C MET A 386 -2.78 -7.28 -5.64
N ILE A 387 -2.03 -8.29 -5.25
CA ILE A 387 -1.50 -9.32 -6.16
C ILE A 387 -2.29 -10.63 -6.04
N GLY A 388 -2.93 -10.87 -4.91
CA GLY A 388 -3.89 -11.95 -4.77
C GLY A 388 -4.43 -12.04 -3.35
N GLY A 389 -5.37 -12.95 -3.12
CA GLY A 389 -5.95 -13.15 -1.81
C GLY A 389 -6.51 -14.57 -1.66
N VAL A 390 -6.55 -15.03 -0.42
CA VAL A 390 -7.08 -16.34 -0.02
C VAL A 390 -8.03 -16.18 1.15
N ALA A 391 -9.03 -17.05 1.24
CA ALA A 391 -9.99 -17.03 2.34
C ALA A 391 -10.32 -18.45 2.84
N PHE A 392 -10.61 -18.56 4.13
CA PHE A 392 -11.03 -19.81 4.76
C PHE A 392 -12.04 -19.56 5.88
N LEU A 393 -12.71 -20.64 6.28
CA LEU A 393 -13.64 -20.67 7.39
C LEU A 393 -13.02 -21.32 8.63
N THR A 394 -13.27 -20.71 9.78
CA THR A 394 -12.90 -21.22 11.10
C THR A 394 -14.12 -21.24 12.02
N GLU A 395 -14.27 -22.28 12.83
CA GLU A 395 -15.36 -22.39 13.80
C GLU A 395 -14.92 -21.86 15.17
N VAL A 396 -15.58 -20.81 15.66
CA VAL A 396 -15.36 -20.28 17.02
C VAL A 396 -16.28 -21.01 18.00
N VAL A 397 -15.68 -21.71 18.95
CA VAL A 397 -16.37 -22.54 19.96
C VAL A 397 -16.05 -22.12 21.39
N ASN A 398 -16.88 -22.53 22.34
CA ASN A 398 -16.68 -22.22 23.78
C ASN A 398 -15.79 -23.24 24.53
N ALA A 399 -15.51 -24.39 23.92
CA ALA A 399 -14.71 -25.46 24.52
C ALA A 399 -13.23 -25.39 24.10
N PRO A 400 -12.29 -25.96 24.88
CA PRO A 400 -10.89 -26.05 24.48
C PRO A 400 -10.76 -26.80 23.14
N THR A 401 -9.95 -26.27 22.24
CA THR A 401 -9.75 -26.84 20.91
C THR A 401 -8.36 -27.48 20.77
N SER A 402 -8.33 -28.64 20.14
CA SER A 402 -7.18 -29.18 19.42
C SER A 402 -7.70 -29.52 18.03
N GLY A 403 -7.07 -29.02 16.98
CA GLY A 403 -7.63 -29.09 15.65
C GLY A 403 -6.59 -29.10 14.56
N ALA A 404 -6.93 -29.74 13.44
CA ALA A 404 -6.20 -29.64 12.19
C ALA A 404 -6.29 -28.20 11.62
N ASN A 405 -5.41 -27.88 10.69
CA ASN A 405 -5.41 -26.59 9.99
C ASN A 405 -6.71 -26.39 9.17
N VAL A 406 -7.06 -25.12 8.97
CA VAL A 406 -8.15 -24.69 8.07
C VAL A 406 -7.90 -25.16 6.63
N VAL A 407 -8.98 -25.28 5.86
CA VAL A 407 -8.97 -25.58 4.42
C VAL A 407 -9.53 -24.36 3.69
N LEU A 408 -8.91 -23.97 2.58
CA LEU A 408 -9.38 -22.85 1.77
C LEU A 408 -10.76 -23.06 1.16
N GLU A 409 -11.45 -21.95 0.90
CA GLU A 409 -12.68 -21.92 0.11
C GLU A 409 -12.40 -22.17 -1.39
N ASP A 410 -11.28 -21.68 -1.92
CA ASP A 410 -10.84 -21.86 -3.32
C ASP A 410 -9.42 -22.46 -3.37
N PRO A 411 -9.27 -23.76 -3.71
CA PRO A 411 -7.97 -24.42 -3.79
C PRO A 411 -7.18 -24.08 -5.06
N ASP A 412 -7.77 -23.37 -6.04
CA ASP A 412 -7.15 -22.99 -7.31
C ASP A 412 -6.84 -21.47 -7.38
N ALA A 413 -6.78 -20.78 -6.22
CA ALA A 413 -6.52 -19.34 -6.16
C ALA A 413 -5.21 -18.97 -6.89
N GLN A 414 -5.26 -17.96 -7.74
CA GLN A 414 -4.12 -17.54 -8.56
C GLN A 414 -3.62 -16.18 -8.11
N PHE A 415 -2.31 -15.96 -8.18
CA PHE A 415 -1.72 -14.65 -7.91
C PHE A 415 -1.29 -13.96 -9.21
N ALA A 416 -1.36 -12.64 -9.21
CA ALA A 416 -0.71 -11.79 -10.18
C ALA A 416 0.81 -11.87 -10.00
N ARG A 417 1.54 -11.60 -11.07
CA ARG A 417 3.00 -11.50 -11.03
C ARG A 417 3.38 -10.23 -10.28
N LEU A 418 4.42 -10.31 -9.46
CA LEU A 418 5.06 -9.11 -8.91
C LEU A 418 5.81 -8.39 -10.03
N GLU A 419 5.34 -7.19 -10.37
CA GLU A 419 5.95 -6.35 -11.39
C GLU A 419 7.06 -5.50 -10.73
N SER A 420 8.21 -5.39 -11.39
CA SER A 420 9.34 -4.61 -10.87
C SER A 420 9.08 -3.10 -10.89
N ASP A 421 8.28 -2.59 -11.82
CA ASP A 421 7.91 -1.17 -11.90
C ASP A 421 6.43 -0.99 -12.34
N PRO A 422 5.47 -1.37 -11.47
CA PRO A 422 4.06 -1.20 -11.79
C PRO A 422 3.67 0.28 -11.71
N PRO A 423 2.61 0.70 -12.44
CA PRO A 423 2.00 2.00 -12.21
C PRO A 423 1.56 2.18 -10.73
N PRO A 424 1.43 3.43 -10.26
CA PRO A 424 0.98 3.71 -8.90
C PRO A 424 -0.32 2.96 -8.55
N PRO A 425 -0.47 2.45 -7.30
CA PRO A 425 -1.73 1.85 -6.84
C PRO A 425 -2.89 2.86 -6.87
N ALA A 426 -4.12 2.39 -6.69
CA ALA A 426 -5.26 3.28 -6.51
C ALA A 426 -5.07 4.19 -5.28
N ASP A 427 -5.52 5.44 -5.38
CA ASP A 427 -5.41 6.45 -4.33
C ASP A 427 -6.25 6.09 -3.11
N LEU A 428 -7.36 5.37 -3.33
CA LEU A 428 -8.26 4.88 -2.30
C LEU A 428 -8.78 3.49 -2.67
N GLU A 429 -8.77 2.58 -1.70
CA GLU A 429 -9.34 1.23 -1.83
C GLU A 429 -10.39 0.99 -0.75
N ILE A 430 -11.58 0.55 -1.17
CA ILE A 430 -12.60 0.00 -0.30
C ILE A 430 -12.58 -1.52 -0.47
N ARG A 431 -12.26 -2.25 0.60
CA ARG A 431 -12.29 -3.70 0.64
C ARG A 431 -13.58 -4.16 1.34
N VAL A 432 -14.41 -4.93 0.65
CA VAL A 432 -15.72 -5.42 1.15
C VAL A 432 -15.70 -6.93 1.30
N VAL A 433 -15.73 -7.41 2.55
CA VAL A 433 -15.71 -8.84 2.89
C VAL A 433 -17.12 -9.33 3.18
N LYS A 434 -17.56 -10.41 2.50
CA LYS A 434 -18.86 -11.03 2.74
C LYS A 434 -18.75 -12.14 3.79
N MET A 435 -19.57 -12.05 4.84
CA MET A 435 -19.63 -13.03 5.93
C MET A 435 -20.65 -14.16 5.64
N PRO A 436 -20.34 -15.43 5.92
CA PRO A 436 -21.21 -16.55 5.56
C PRO A 436 -22.52 -16.67 6.36
N GLN A 437 -22.52 -16.41 7.67
CA GLN A 437 -23.66 -16.80 8.53
C GLN A 437 -24.79 -15.77 8.63
N ALA A 438 -24.54 -14.50 8.26
CA ALA A 438 -25.44 -13.39 8.57
C ALA A 438 -25.75 -12.46 7.39
N ASN A 439 -25.39 -12.84 6.16
CA ASN A 439 -25.53 -11.95 4.98
C ASN A 439 -24.96 -10.54 5.28
N THR A 440 -23.85 -10.47 6.01
CA THR A 440 -23.24 -9.22 6.46
C THR A 440 -22.07 -8.86 5.57
N LEU A 441 -21.93 -7.57 5.25
CA LEU A 441 -20.79 -7.00 4.56
C LEU A 441 -19.94 -6.23 5.58
N SER A 442 -18.63 -6.48 5.59
CA SER A 442 -17.67 -5.74 6.40
C SER A 442 -16.79 -4.88 5.49
N PHE A 443 -16.61 -3.61 5.87
CA PHE A 443 -15.93 -2.61 5.04
C PHE A 443 -14.58 -2.23 5.65
N PHE A 444 -13.55 -2.20 4.82
CA PHE A 444 -12.22 -1.73 5.20
C PHE A 444 -11.76 -0.65 4.22
N LEU A 445 -11.12 0.39 4.74
CA LEU A 445 -10.61 1.51 3.95
C LEU A 445 -9.09 1.57 4.01
N SER A 446 -8.47 1.73 2.84
CA SER A 446 -7.03 1.77 2.69
C SER A 446 -6.62 2.86 1.69
N SER A 447 -5.49 3.51 1.96
CA SER A 447 -4.86 4.41 1.01
C SER A 447 -3.33 4.30 1.07
N PRO A 448 -2.63 4.37 -0.07
CA PRO A 448 -1.18 4.53 -0.10
C PRO A 448 -0.74 5.95 0.31
N HIS A 449 -1.65 6.92 0.32
CA HIS A 449 -1.34 8.32 0.63
C HIS A 449 -1.40 8.56 2.15
N PRO A 450 -0.29 8.95 2.80
CA PRO A 450 -0.26 9.15 4.25
C PRO A 450 -1.25 10.21 4.74
N GLU A 451 -1.53 11.23 3.93
CA GLU A 451 -2.48 12.30 4.26
C GLU A 451 -3.95 11.85 4.27
N VAL A 452 -4.26 10.71 3.66
CA VAL A 452 -5.58 10.09 3.72
C VAL A 452 -5.75 9.36 5.07
N GLY A 453 -4.67 8.79 5.61
CA GLY A 453 -4.61 8.29 6.99
C GLY A 453 -5.33 6.97 7.28
N TYR A 454 -5.79 6.25 6.24
CA TYR A 454 -6.46 4.95 6.37
C TYR A 454 -5.54 3.81 5.90
N HIS A 455 -5.36 2.79 6.75
CA HIS A 455 -4.47 1.65 6.50
C HIS A 455 -5.18 0.35 6.89
N THR A 456 -5.97 -0.21 5.99
CA THR A 456 -6.85 -1.37 6.25
C THR A 456 -7.74 -1.15 7.48
N THR A 457 -8.24 0.08 7.61
CA THR A 457 -9.05 0.50 8.75
C THR A 457 -10.46 -0.06 8.60
N GLU A 458 -10.95 -0.79 9.61
CA GLU A 458 -12.34 -1.26 9.63
C GLU A 458 -13.30 -0.07 9.74
N MET A 459 -14.23 0.02 8.80
CA MET A 459 -15.21 1.11 8.68
C MET A 459 -16.62 0.69 9.12
N GLY A 460 -16.76 -0.52 9.65
CA GLY A 460 -18.02 -1.07 10.15
C GLY A 460 -18.65 -2.09 9.20
N THR A 461 -19.87 -2.50 9.56
CA THR A 461 -20.58 -3.60 8.92
C THR A 461 -22.01 -3.22 8.55
N ILE A 462 -22.53 -3.77 7.45
CA ILE A 462 -23.95 -3.71 7.06
C ILE A 462 -24.54 -5.11 7.05
N GLU A 463 -25.66 -5.30 7.74
CA GLU A 463 -26.46 -6.52 7.66
C GLU A 463 -27.46 -6.42 6.49
N LEU A 464 -27.36 -7.32 5.51
CA LEU A 464 -28.34 -7.36 4.42
C LEU A 464 -29.59 -8.10 4.90
N THR A 465 -30.67 -7.34 5.09
CA THR A 465 -31.93 -7.85 5.66
C THR A 465 -32.80 -8.60 4.65
N ALA A 466 -32.53 -8.46 3.36
CA ALA A 466 -33.18 -9.24 2.33
C ALA A 466 -32.80 -10.72 2.46
N GLY A 467 -33.79 -11.62 2.42
CA GLY A 467 -33.55 -13.07 2.41
C GLY A 467 -32.73 -13.51 1.20
N ASP A 468 -32.85 -12.78 0.08
CA ASP A 468 -31.99 -12.86 -1.10
C ASP A 468 -31.64 -11.44 -1.59
N PRO A 469 -30.52 -10.86 -1.10
CA PRO A 469 -30.10 -9.50 -1.47
C PRO A 469 -29.79 -9.35 -2.95
N MET A 470 -29.37 -10.42 -3.61
CA MET A 470 -29.03 -10.39 -5.03
C MET A 470 -30.29 -10.27 -5.88
N SER A 471 -31.34 -11.05 -5.58
CA SER A 471 -32.65 -10.91 -6.22
C SER A 471 -33.29 -9.55 -5.96
N PHE A 472 -33.09 -8.98 -4.77
CA PHE A 472 -33.54 -7.61 -4.46
C PHE A 472 -32.87 -6.58 -5.37
N LEU A 473 -31.54 -6.60 -5.45
CA LEU A 473 -30.79 -5.67 -6.30
C LEU A 473 -31.06 -5.87 -7.80
N ALA A 474 -31.28 -7.11 -8.24
CA ALA A 474 -31.66 -7.39 -9.63
C ALA A 474 -32.97 -6.70 -10.05
N GLN A 475 -33.93 -6.52 -9.12
CA GLN A 475 -35.17 -5.78 -9.41
C GLN A 475 -34.93 -4.28 -9.62
N GLU A 476 -33.94 -3.70 -8.94
CA GLU A 476 -33.56 -2.31 -9.17
C GLU A 476 -32.87 -2.13 -10.54
N LEU A 477 -32.05 -3.10 -10.97
CA LEU A 477 -31.45 -3.09 -12.31
C LEU A 477 -32.48 -3.23 -13.44
N ASP A 478 -33.62 -3.89 -13.19
CA ASP A 478 -34.73 -3.96 -14.15
C ASP A 478 -35.40 -2.62 -14.38
N ARG A 479 -35.53 -1.82 -13.32
CA ARG A 479 -36.07 -0.46 -13.44
C ARG A 479 -35.17 0.38 -14.33
N LEU A 480 -33.86 0.29 -14.15
CA LEU A 480 -32.88 0.98 -15.01
C LEU A 480 -32.92 0.52 -16.46
N SER A 481 -33.17 -0.78 -16.70
CA SER A 481 -33.37 -1.30 -18.06
C SER A 481 -34.62 -0.69 -18.71
N GLN A 482 -35.72 -0.58 -17.96
CA GLN A 482 -36.94 0.07 -18.44
C GLN A 482 -36.72 1.56 -18.72
N MET A 483 -35.99 2.27 -17.85
CA MET A 483 -35.63 3.67 -18.07
C MET A 483 -34.76 3.83 -19.34
N ALA A 484 -33.76 2.96 -19.55
CA ALA A 484 -32.92 2.97 -20.75
C ALA A 484 -33.71 2.76 -22.04
N ALA A 485 -34.70 1.87 -22.01
CA ALA A 485 -35.60 1.59 -23.13
C ALA A 485 -36.62 2.73 -23.38
N GLN A 486 -37.03 3.47 -22.35
CA GLN A 486 -37.93 4.62 -22.48
C GLN A 486 -37.21 5.86 -23.02
N ALA A 487 -35.96 6.07 -22.61
CA ALA A 487 -35.16 7.26 -22.96
C ALA A 487 -34.50 7.17 -24.35
N THR A 488 -35.20 6.62 -25.36
CA THR A 488 -34.70 6.48 -26.74
C THR A 488 -35.32 7.46 -27.73
N GLY A 489 -36.32 8.24 -27.31
CA GLY A 489 -37.01 9.27 -28.13
C GLY A 489 -36.76 10.71 -27.66
N GLU A 490 -37.38 11.68 -28.32
CA GLU A 490 -37.42 13.07 -27.82
C GLU A 490 -38.27 13.11 -26.54
N LEU A 491 -37.61 13.25 -25.39
CA LEU A 491 -38.26 13.45 -24.10
C LEU A 491 -38.58 14.93 -23.90
N THR A 492 -39.64 15.23 -23.14
CA THR A 492 -39.85 16.61 -22.67
C THR A 492 -38.82 16.95 -21.59
N PRO A 493 -38.45 18.22 -21.40
CA PRO A 493 -37.56 18.60 -20.30
C PRO A 493 -38.05 18.14 -18.93
N GLU A 494 -39.37 18.09 -18.73
CA GLU A 494 -40.00 17.59 -17.51
C GLU A 494 -39.80 16.06 -17.34
N ASP A 495 -39.94 15.28 -18.41
CA ASP A 495 -39.69 13.84 -18.39
C ASP A 495 -38.19 13.52 -18.17
N GLU A 496 -37.30 14.29 -18.81
CA GLU A 496 -35.85 14.17 -18.58
C GLU A 496 -35.48 14.44 -17.12
N GLN A 497 -36.04 15.49 -16.55
CA GLN A 497 -35.81 15.84 -15.14
C GLN A 497 -36.36 14.77 -14.19
N ALA A 498 -37.54 14.22 -14.48
CA ALA A 498 -38.15 13.17 -13.66
C ALA A 498 -37.31 11.88 -13.66
N LEU A 499 -36.83 11.45 -14.84
CA LEU A 499 -35.96 10.28 -14.96
C LEU A 499 -34.62 10.48 -14.24
N MET A 500 -34.03 11.68 -14.36
CA MET A 500 -32.81 12.02 -13.63
C MET A 500 -33.00 12.01 -12.11
N GLN A 501 -34.11 12.58 -11.63
CA GLN A 501 -34.42 12.58 -10.21
C GLN A 501 -34.63 11.16 -9.66
N GLU A 502 -35.28 10.27 -10.42
CA GLU A 502 -35.43 8.87 -10.06
C GLU A 502 -34.07 8.16 -9.95
N LEU A 503 -33.16 8.43 -10.89
CA LEU A 503 -31.80 7.89 -10.89
C LEU A 503 -30.98 8.37 -9.68
N GLU A 504 -31.09 9.66 -9.34
CA GLU A 504 -30.43 10.24 -8.17
C GLU A 504 -30.95 9.62 -6.88
N ILE A 505 -32.27 9.57 -6.67
CA ILE A 505 -32.88 8.97 -5.47
C ILE A 505 -32.44 7.52 -5.27
N MET A 506 -32.35 6.74 -6.37
CA MET A 506 -31.85 5.36 -6.30
C MET A 506 -30.40 5.31 -5.80
N GLY A 507 -29.54 6.16 -6.36
CA GLY A 507 -28.13 6.23 -5.98
C GLY A 507 -27.90 6.71 -4.55
N GLU A 508 -28.68 7.68 -4.10
CA GLU A 508 -28.67 8.21 -2.73
C GLU A 508 -29.08 7.14 -1.73
N GLY A 509 -30.16 6.41 -2.04
CA GLY A 509 -30.62 5.28 -1.23
C GLY A 509 -29.58 4.16 -1.10
N LEU A 510 -28.80 3.88 -2.16
CA LEU A 510 -27.70 2.91 -2.10
C LEU A 510 -26.58 3.37 -1.17
N PHE A 511 -26.21 4.65 -1.19
CA PHE A 511 -25.19 5.17 -0.28
C PHE A 511 -25.63 5.05 1.18
N GLU A 512 -26.85 5.50 1.51
CA GLU A 512 -27.37 5.44 2.87
C GLU A 512 -27.47 4.01 3.42
N GLN A 513 -27.83 3.05 2.57
CA GLN A 513 -28.07 1.66 2.97
C GLN A 513 -26.79 0.80 2.99
N LEU A 514 -25.84 1.04 2.08
CA LEU A 514 -24.66 0.18 1.91
C LEU A 514 -23.41 0.71 2.59
N PHE A 515 -23.29 2.02 2.84
CA PHE A 515 -22.11 2.58 3.47
C PHE A 515 -22.36 2.65 4.98
N PRO A 516 -21.57 1.96 5.84
CA PRO A 516 -21.69 2.12 7.28
C PRO A 516 -21.43 3.56 7.71
N GLN A 517 -22.01 4.00 8.84
CA GLN A 517 -21.86 5.38 9.33
C GLN A 517 -20.40 5.86 9.40
N PRO A 518 -19.42 5.09 9.90
CA PRO A 518 -18.02 5.54 9.90
C PRO A 518 -17.46 5.79 8.50
N LEU A 519 -17.90 5.02 7.50
CA LEU A 519 -17.49 5.21 6.10
C LEU A 519 -18.18 6.45 5.49
N GLN A 520 -19.45 6.68 5.80
CA GLN A 520 -20.15 7.91 5.39
C GLN A 520 -19.48 9.15 6.00
N ASP A 521 -19.15 9.11 7.29
CA ASP A 521 -18.47 10.20 7.99
C ASP A 521 -17.09 10.46 7.38
N ALA A 522 -16.30 9.40 7.13
CA ALA A 522 -15.00 9.49 6.46
C ALA A 522 -15.14 10.08 5.05
N TYR A 523 -16.20 9.74 4.33
CA TYR A 523 -16.47 10.28 3.00
C TYR A 523 -16.58 11.81 3.04
N TRP A 524 -17.47 12.33 3.89
CA TRP A 524 -17.75 13.76 3.95
C TRP A 524 -16.64 14.59 4.60
N THR A 525 -16.00 14.05 5.64
CA THR A 525 -15.04 14.81 6.45
C THR A 525 -13.61 14.75 5.92
N HIS A 526 -13.25 13.69 5.19
CA HIS A 526 -11.88 13.45 4.74
C HIS A 526 -11.78 13.20 3.24
N ILE A 527 -12.49 12.20 2.70
CA ILE A 527 -12.31 11.76 1.32
C ILE A 527 -12.73 12.85 0.32
N LYS A 528 -13.93 13.42 0.44
CA LYS A 528 -14.42 14.46 -0.48
C LYS A 528 -13.50 15.69 -0.50
N PRO A 529 -13.10 16.29 0.63
CA PRO A 529 -12.13 17.39 0.64
C PRO A 529 -10.78 17.04 -0.02
N LEU A 530 -10.25 15.83 0.20
CA LEU A 530 -9.00 15.38 -0.41
C LEU A 530 -9.14 15.20 -1.93
N ARG A 531 -10.27 14.67 -2.39
CA ARG A 531 -10.61 14.55 -3.81
C ARG A 531 -10.74 15.91 -4.49
N GLU A 532 -11.43 16.87 -3.87
CA GLU A 532 -11.57 18.23 -4.41
C GLU A 532 -10.23 18.97 -4.53
N ARG A 533 -9.26 18.64 -3.67
CA ARG A 533 -7.86 19.12 -3.79
C ARG A 533 -7.03 18.37 -4.84
N GLY A 534 -7.57 17.30 -5.43
CA GLY A 534 -6.89 16.48 -6.44
C GLY A 534 -5.90 15.47 -5.88
N VAL A 535 -5.94 15.20 -4.57
CA VAL A 535 -5.08 14.20 -3.91
C VAL A 535 -5.55 12.79 -4.23
N ILE A 536 -6.86 12.56 -4.13
CA ILE A 536 -7.50 11.29 -4.44
C ILE A 536 -8.22 11.46 -5.79
N LYS A 537 -7.91 10.61 -6.76
CA LYS A 537 -8.57 10.58 -8.07
C LYS A 537 -9.17 9.22 -8.38
N THR A 538 -8.48 8.17 -7.97
CA THR A 538 -8.83 6.78 -8.26
C THR A 538 -9.45 6.10 -7.06
N LEU A 539 -10.52 5.34 -7.31
CA LEU A 539 -11.19 4.50 -6.31
C LEU A 539 -11.24 3.06 -6.83
N LEU A 540 -10.70 2.14 -6.05
CA LEU A 540 -10.82 0.70 -6.30
C LEU A 540 -11.75 0.07 -5.25
N VAL A 541 -12.82 -0.58 -5.70
CA VAL A 541 -13.66 -1.41 -4.82
C VAL A 541 -13.28 -2.87 -5.00
N THR A 542 -12.65 -3.46 -3.98
CA THR A 542 -12.26 -4.88 -3.95
C THR A 542 -13.26 -5.66 -3.12
N SER A 543 -13.94 -6.62 -3.74
CA SER A 543 -15.20 -7.13 -3.22
C SER A 543 -15.33 -8.65 -3.31
N ASP A 544 -15.94 -9.27 -2.31
CA ASP A 544 -16.26 -10.71 -2.39
C ASP A 544 -17.58 -10.98 -3.15
N GLU A 545 -18.34 -9.92 -3.46
CA GLU A 545 -19.68 -9.97 -4.03
C GLU A 545 -19.75 -9.43 -5.48
N PRO A 546 -20.47 -10.19 -6.33
CA PRO A 546 -20.92 -9.82 -7.66
C PRO A 546 -21.59 -8.47 -7.90
N TRP A 547 -22.57 -8.28 -7.02
CA TRP A 547 -23.91 -7.90 -7.47
C TRP A 547 -24.31 -6.51 -6.99
N ILE A 548 -23.48 -5.87 -6.17
CA ILE A 548 -23.69 -4.49 -5.77
C ILE A 548 -23.33 -3.59 -6.96
N PRO A 549 -24.24 -2.72 -7.42
CA PRO A 549 -23.97 -1.79 -8.50
C PRO A 549 -23.29 -0.55 -7.94
N TRP A 550 -22.02 -0.68 -7.54
CA TRP A 550 -21.25 0.41 -6.95
C TRP A 550 -21.21 1.66 -7.84
N GLU A 551 -21.39 1.49 -9.14
CA GLU A 551 -21.45 2.56 -10.13
C GLU A 551 -22.65 3.51 -9.94
N LEU A 552 -23.74 3.03 -9.34
CA LEU A 552 -24.95 3.81 -9.08
C LEU A 552 -24.88 4.59 -7.77
N VAL A 553 -23.89 4.34 -6.91
CA VAL A 553 -23.84 4.98 -5.61
C VAL A 553 -23.64 6.48 -5.77
N LYS A 554 -24.56 7.27 -5.19
CA LYS A 554 -24.50 8.73 -5.14
C LYS A 554 -24.44 9.17 -3.67
N PRO A 555 -23.33 9.73 -3.20
CA PRO A 555 -23.19 10.13 -1.81
C PRO A 555 -24.21 11.19 -1.39
N TYR A 556 -24.95 10.86 -0.33
CA TYR A 556 -26.01 11.71 0.23
C TYR A 556 -26.03 11.63 1.74
N SER A 557 -26.37 12.73 2.40
CA SER A 557 -26.64 12.77 3.83
C SER A 557 -27.54 13.95 4.17
N TYR A 558 -28.48 13.73 5.07
CA TYR A 558 -29.36 14.78 5.58
C TYR A 558 -29.30 14.85 7.12
N ASP A 559 -28.75 15.93 7.67
CA ASP A 559 -28.76 16.19 9.11
C ASP A 559 -30.06 16.90 9.52
N ARG A 560 -30.99 16.10 10.04
CA ARG A 560 -32.30 16.56 10.55
C ARG A 560 -32.21 17.56 11.70
N ARG A 561 -31.10 17.61 12.43
CA ARG A 561 -30.91 18.50 13.58
C ARG A 561 -30.50 19.90 13.13
N THR A 562 -29.73 19.98 12.05
CA THR A 562 -29.28 21.26 11.46
C THR A 562 -30.11 21.68 10.24
N ASP A 563 -31.03 20.82 9.78
CA ASP A 563 -31.82 21.01 8.55
C ASP A 563 -30.89 21.24 7.33
N GLN A 564 -29.80 20.46 7.29
CA GLN A 564 -28.75 20.63 6.29
C GLN A 564 -28.59 19.36 5.45
N GLU A 565 -28.63 19.55 4.14
CA GLU A 565 -28.48 18.52 3.13
C GLU A 565 -27.07 18.57 2.53
N TYR A 566 -26.47 17.39 2.38
CA TYR A 566 -25.17 17.17 1.78
C TYR A 566 -25.34 16.18 0.63
N SER A 567 -24.96 16.59 -0.57
CA SER A 567 -24.99 15.75 -1.76
C SER A 567 -23.69 15.91 -2.55
N ASP A 568 -23.39 14.91 -3.36
CA ASP A 568 -22.25 14.85 -4.25
C ASP A 568 -22.63 14.15 -5.55
N ASP A 569 -21.77 14.18 -6.56
CA ASP A 569 -22.01 13.44 -7.80
C ASP A 569 -21.89 11.92 -7.58
N PHE A 570 -22.40 11.13 -8.53
CA PHE A 570 -22.22 9.67 -8.49
C PHE A 570 -20.73 9.32 -8.33
N LEU A 571 -20.41 8.23 -7.63
CA LEU A 571 -19.02 7.85 -7.37
C LEU A 571 -18.19 7.74 -8.66
N VAL A 572 -18.80 7.24 -9.75
CA VAL A 572 -18.14 7.10 -11.06
C VAL A 572 -17.95 8.42 -11.81
N GLU A 573 -18.66 9.49 -11.44
CA GLU A 573 -18.40 10.84 -11.94
C GLU A 573 -17.31 11.52 -11.12
N SER A 574 -17.31 11.25 -9.82
CA SER A 574 -16.36 11.80 -8.85
C SER A 574 -14.97 11.17 -8.92
N PHE A 575 -14.88 9.88 -9.23
CA PHE A 575 -13.64 9.11 -9.24
C PHE A 575 -13.41 8.40 -10.58
N GLU A 576 -12.14 8.18 -10.90
CA GLU A 576 -11.70 7.18 -11.87
C GLU A 576 -11.88 5.77 -11.27
N MET A 577 -13.15 5.38 -11.13
CA MET A 577 -13.56 4.22 -10.33
C MET A 577 -13.50 2.93 -11.13
N CYS A 578 -12.94 1.89 -10.50
CA CYS A 578 -12.99 0.50 -10.96
C CYS A 578 -13.39 -0.42 -9.80
N ARG A 579 -13.76 -1.66 -10.12
CA ARG A 579 -13.93 -2.71 -9.11
C ARG A 579 -13.04 -3.92 -9.40
N TRP A 580 -12.94 -4.79 -8.43
CA TRP A 580 -12.20 -6.04 -8.51
C TRP A 580 -12.86 -7.09 -7.60
N LEU A 581 -12.77 -8.38 -7.96
CA LEU A 581 -13.20 -9.45 -7.04
C LEU A 581 -12.01 -9.96 -6.25
N ALA A 582 -12.21 -10.17 -4.95
CA ALA A 582 -11.20 -10.77 -4.10
C ALA A 582 -10.78 -12.15 -4.64
N GLY A 583 -9.49 -12.47 -4.50
CA GLY A 583 -8.83 -13.55 -5.22
C GLY A 583 -7.63 -13.01 -5.98
N ARG A 584 -7.43 -13.40 -7.23
CA ARG A 584 -6.29 -12.95 -8.05
C ARG A 584 -6.27 -11.43 -8.23
N GLY A 585 -5.14 -10.76 -8.00
CA GLY A 585 -5.00 -9.31 -8.19
C GLY A 585 -5.05 -8.82 -9.65
N PRO A 586 -5.35 -7.52 -9.89
CA PRO A 586 -5.46 -6.96 -11.23
C PRO A 586 -4.12 -6.84 -11.95
N VAL A 587 -4.18 -6.82 -13.28
CA VAL A 587 -3.00 -6.61 -14.14
C VAL A 587 -2.74 -5.12 -14.28
N ALA A 588 -1.48 -4.71 -14.13
CA ALA A 588 -1.12 -3.30 -14.14
C ALA A 588 -0.81 -2.75 -15.54
N THR A 589 -0.37 -3.60 -16.47
CA THR A 589 -0.03 -3.19 -17.84
C THR A 589 -0.61 -4.15 -18.88
N ILE A 590 -1.24 -3.60 -19.92
CA ILE A 590 -1.80 -4.36 -21.04
C ILE A 590 -1.16 -3.85 -22.34
N THR A 591 -0.56 -4.75 -23.13
CA THR A 591 -0.03 -4.41 -24.46
C THR A 591 -0.88 -5.06 -25.53
N VAL A 592 -1.42 -4.27 -26.45
CA VAL A 592 -2.34 -4.72 -27.49
C VAL A 592 -1.65 -4.67 -28.85
N GLN A 593 -1.45 -5.84 -29.45
CA GLN A 593 -0.99 -6.00 -30.84
C GLN A 593 -2.05 -6.65 -31.71
N ASN A 594 -2.96 -7.43 -31.11
CA ASN A 594 -4.03 -8.13 -31.79
C ASN A 594 -5.34 -7.91 -31.03
N ALA A 595 -6.38 -7.44 -31.72
CA ALA A 595 -7.75 -7.42 -31.22
C ALA A 595 -8.59 -8.42 -32.00
N THR A 596 -9.54 -9.08 -31.33
CA THR A 596 -10.54 -9.94 -31.97
C THR A 596 -11.91 -9.34 -31.76
N LEU A 597 -12.70 -9.23 -32.83
CA LEU A 597 -14.06 -8.71 -32.82
C LEU A 597 -15.06 -9.85 -32.96
N ILE A 598 -16.06 -9.90 -32.09
CA ILE A 598 -17.23 -10.77 -32.19
C ILE A 598 -18.44 -9.85 -32.37
N MET A 599 -18.94 -9.77 -33.61
CA MET A 599 -19.98 -8.81 -34.00
C MET A 599 -20.94 -9.48 -34.99
N PRO A 600 -21.77 -10.43 -34.52
CA PRO A 600 -22.68 -11.18 -35.36
C PRO A 600 -23.76 -10.25 -35.94
N ASN A 601 -24.19 -10.51 -37.17
CA ASN A 601 -25.26 -9.75 -37.82
C ASN A 601 -26.64 -10.16 -37.26
N VAL A 602 -26.97 -9.64 -36.08
CA VAL A 602 -28.20 -9.96 -35.32
C VAL A 602 -29.18 -8.80 -35.25
N GLY A 603 -29.02 -7.78 -36.10
CA GLY A 603 -29.94 -6.64 -36.18
C GLY A 603 -29.59 -5.45 -35.29
N LEU A 604 -28.31 -5.27 -34.93
CA LEU A 604 -27.81 -4.06 -34.26
C LEU A 604 -27.45 -2.97 -35.29
N PRO A 605 -28.25 -1.90 -35.43
CA PRO A 605 -28.09 -0.93 -36.51
C PRO A 605 -26.79 -0.11 -36.42
N PHE A 606 -26.19 0.04 -35.23
CA PHE A 606 -25.01 0.88 -35.04
C PHE A 606 -23.69 0.09 -34.93
N VAL A 607 -23.71 -1.26 -34.93
CA VAL A 607 -22.51 -2.09 -34.74
C VAL A 607 -21.42 -1.86 -35.80
N ASP A 608 -21.81 -1.48 -37.03
CA ASP A 608 -20.87 -1.18 -38.10
C ASP A 608 -19.98 0.04 -37.77
N LEU A 609 -20.44 0.97 -36.92
CA LEU A 609 -19.62 2.09 -36.45
C LEU A 609 -18.48 1.62 -35.53
N GLU A 610 -18.70 0.60 -34.70
CA GLU A 610 -17.63 0.00 -33.88
C GLU A 610 -16.62 -0.72 -34.78
N LYS A 611 -17.10 -1.46 -35.77
CA LYS A 611 -16.24 -2.12 -36.75
C LYS A 611 -15.36 -1.13 -37.51
N ASP A 612 -15.93 -0.03 -37.99
CA ASP A 612 -15.19 1.02 -38.70
C ASP A 612 -14.17 1.72 -37.81
N PHE A 613 -14.49 1.92 -36.53
CA PHE A 613 -13.54 2.41 -35.53
C PHE A 613 -12.33 1.48 -35.40
N PHE A 614 -12.55 0.17 -35.24
CA PHE A 614 -11.44 -0.79 -35.14
C PHE A 614 -10.61 -0.91 -36.42
N ASN A 615 -11.23 -0.80 -37.60
CA ASN A 615 -10.51 -0.76 -38.88
C ASN A 615 -9.58 0.46 -38.97
N THR A 616 -10.06 1.62 -38.50
CA THR A 616 -9.27 2.84 -38.42
C THR A 616 -8.13 2.69 -37.43
N LEU A 617 -8.41 2.12 -36.24
CA LEU A 617 -7.43 1.86 -35.20
C LEU A 617 -6.32 0.92 -35.68
N ALA A 618 -6.68 -0.15 -36.41
CA ALA A 618 -5.75 -1.10 -37.02
C ALA A 618 -4.72 -0.40 -37.91
N THR A 619 -5.21 0.50 -38.76
CA THR A 619 -4.37 1.24 -39.71
C THR A 619 -3.47 2.24 -38.98
N GLN A 620 -4.02 3.00 -38.03
CA GLN A 620 -3.29 4.07 -37.33
C GLN A 620 -2.23 3.54 -36.35
N ARG A 621 -2.53 2.44 -35.64
CA ARG A 621 -1.67 1.88 -34.58
C ARG A 621 -0.93 0.61 -35.01
N ARG A 622 -1.12 0.17 -36.26
CA ARG A 622 -0.52 -1.06 -36.82
C ARG A 622 -0.82 -2.32 -36.01
N ILE A 623 -2.02 -2.40 -35.43
CA ILE A 623 -2.50 -3.61 -34.75
C ILE A 623 -3.22 -4.53 -35.73
N GLN A 624 -3.21 -5.83 -35.45
CA GLN A 624 -3.98 -6.81 -36.23
C GLN A 624 -5.41 -6.92 -35.67
N ILE A 625 -6.39 -7.01 -36.57
CA ILE A 625 -7.78 -7.25 -36.21
C ILE A 625 -8.20 -8.62 -36.75
N GLY A 626 -8.66 -9.49 -35.86
CA GLY A 626 -9.35 -10.73 -36.20
C GLY A 626 -10.87 -10.54 -36.16
N GLY A 627 -11.60 -11.18 -37.08
CA GLY A 627 -13.06 -11.06 -37.19
C GLY A 627 -13.53 -9.96 -38.17
N PRO A 628 -14.78 -9.50 -38.08
CA PRO A 628 -15.76 -9.84 -37.05
C PRO A 628 -16.23 -11.29 -37.17
N LEU A 629 -16.09 -12.04 -36.08
CA LEU A 629 -16.62 -13.41 -35.96
C LEU A 629 -18.14 -13.36 -35.81
N GLN A 630 -18.82 -14.28 -36.48
CA GLN A 630 -20.27 -14.28 -36.66
C GLN A 630 -20.92 -15.56 -36.12
N MET A 631 -20.22 -16.69 -36.23
CA MET A 631 -20.75 -18.01 -35.90
C MET A 631 -20.08 -18.60 -34.65
N ARG A 632 -20.80 -19.46 -33.93
CA ARG A 632 -20.34 -20.10 -32.69
C ARG A 632 -19.03 -20.84 -32.87
N GLN A 633 -18.87 -21.60 -33.96
CA GLN A 633 -17.64 -22.37 -34.17
C GLN A 633 -16.41 -21.46 -34.35
N GLU A 634 -16.57 -20.33 -35.03
CA GLU A 634 -15.49 -19.35 -35.22
C GLU A 634 -15.03 -18.76 -33.88
N VAL A 635 -15.99 -18.45 -33.01
CA VAL A 635 -15.72 -17.97 -31.65
C VAL A 635 -15.01 -19.05 -30.83
N VAL A 636 -15.52 -20.27 -30.83
CA VAL A 636 -14.90 -21.40 -30.13
C VAL A 636 -13.45 -21.63 -30.58
N ASP A 637 -13.20 -21.59 -31.89
CA ASP A 637 -11.87 -21.80 -32.45
C ASP A 637 -10.88 -20.71 -32.02
N ILE A 638 -11.30 -19.44 -32.01
CA ILE A 638 -10.42 -18.37 -31.54
C ILE A 638 -10.17 -18.47 -30.04
N LEU A 639 -11.16 -18.82 -29.21
CA LEU A 639 -11.00 -18.98 -27.77
C LEU A 639 -10.09 -20.17 -27.41
N LEU A 640 -10.10 -21.25 -28.22
CA LEU A 640 -9.14 -22.36 -28.10
C LEU A 640 -7.72 -21.98 -28.50
N LYS A 641 -7.61 -21.18 -29.56
CA LYS A 641 -6.34 -20.76 -30.16
C LYS A 641 -5.64 -19.68 -29.33
N GLY A 642 -6.37 -18.70 -28.80
CA GLY A 642 -5.81 -17.50 -28.18
C GLY A 642 -5.05 -16.61 -29.17
N GLY A 643 -4.16 -15.76 -28.66
CA GLY A 643 -3.32 -14.86 -29.47
C GLY A 643 -3.91 -13.47 -29.68
N PHE A 644 -4.88 -13.06 -28.87
CA PHE A 644 -5.50 -11.74 -28.88
C PHE A 644 -5.37 -11.09 -27.50
N GLN A 645 -5.12 -9.79 -27.47
CA GLN A 645 -4.99 -9.01 -26.23
C GLN A 645 -6.22 -8.13 -25.98
N VAL A 646 -7.06 -7.94 -27.01
CA VAL A 646 -8.41 -7.37 -26.87
C VAL A 646 -9.41 -8.36 -27.45
N LEU A 647 -10.50 -8.59 -26.72
CA LEU A 647 -11.69 -9.27 -27.20
C LEU A 647 -12.87 -8.30 -27.08
N HIS A 648 -13.29 -7.74 -28.21
CA HIS A 648 -14.44 -6.83 -28.27
C HIS A 648 -15.65 -7.59 -28.77
N ILE A 649 -16.72 -7.60 -27.99
CA ILE A 649 -17.94 -8.33 -28.28
C ILE A 649 -19.08 -7.33 -28.35
N ALA A 650 -19.76 -7.25 -29.49
CA ALA A 650 -20.95 -6.42 -29.67
C ALA A 650 -22.09 -7.27 -30.21
N THR A 651 -23.05 -7.61 -29.36
CA THR A 651 -24.20 -8.46 -29.71
C THR A 651 -25.33 -8.32 -28.69
N HIS A 652 -26.48 -8.92 -28.96
CA HIS A 652 -27.53 -9.05 -27.95
C HIS A 652 -27.10 -10.00 -26.83
N GLY A 653 -27.35 -9.58 -25.59
CA GLY A 653 -27.24 -10.40 -24.39
C GLY A 653 -28.63 -10.75 -23.85
N ASN A 654 -28.81 -12.00 -23.43
CA ASN A 654 -30.04 -12.46 -22.76
C ASN A 654 -29.67 -13.08 -21.42
N PHE A 655 -29.80 -12.28 -20.35
CA PHE A 655 -29.43 -12.71 -19.01
C PHE A 655 -30.43 -13.71 -18.44
N ASN A 656 -29.93 -14.85 -17.98
CA ASN A 656 -30.76 -15.86 -17.35
C ASN A 656 -30.61 -15.75 -15.83
N ARG A 657 -31.68 -15.29 -15.16
CA ARG A 657 -31.68 -15.08 -13.70
C ARG A 657 -31.71 -16.37 -12.90
N GLU A 658 -32.29 -17.43 -13.47
CA GLU A 658 -32.39 -18.73 -12.80
C GLU A 658 -31.04 -19.46 -12.81
N ASP A 659 -30.25 -19.25 -13.86
CA ASP A 659 -28.92 -19.83 -14.05
C ASP A 659 -28.05 -18.88 -14.87
N ALA A 660 -27.22 -18.09 -14.19
CA ALA A 660 -26.38 -17.07 -14.81
C ALA A 660 -25.43 -17.65 -15.86
N ASP A 661 -25.02 -18.93 -15.72
CA ASP A 661 -24.16 -19.61 -16.68
C ASP A 661 -24.86 -19.99 -17.98
N ARG A 662 -26.18 -19.82 -18.05
CA ARG A 662 -26.99 -19.89 -19.27
C ARG A 662 -27.28 -18.54 -19.89
N SER A 663 -26.66 -17.46 -19.41
CA SER A 663 -26.82 -16.13 -20.00
C SER A 663 -26.23 -16.10 -21.41
N GLU A 664 -27.07 -15.85 -22.40
CA GLU A 664 -26.71 -16.02 -23.81
C GLU A 664 -26.08 -14.75 -24.38
N LEU A 665 -25.03 -14.93 -25.17
CA LEU A 665 -24.61 -14.00 -26.22
C LEU A 665 -25.10 -14.55 -27.54
N VAL A 666 -25.94 -13.80 -28.24
CA VAL A 666 -26.54 -14.24 -29.50
C VAL A 666 -25.46 -14.24 -30.59
N LEU A 667 -25.35 -15.32 -31.35
CA LEU A 667 -24.59 -15.39 -32.61
C LEU A 667 -25.55 -15.82 -33.74
N ILE A 668 -25.09 -15.86 -34.99
CA ILE A 668 -25.96 -16.14 -36.14
C ILE A 668 -26.60 -17.54 -36.06
N ASP A 669 -25.82 -18.55 -35.67
CA ASP A 669 -26.21 -19.97 -35.72
C ASP A 669 -26.63 -20.55 -34.37
N ALA A 670 -26.04 -20.06 -33.28
CA ALA A 670 -26.35 -20.50 -31.92
C ALA A 670 -25.93 -19.44 -30.89
N ALA A 671 -26.55 -19.43 -29.72
CA ALA A 671 -26.05 -18.65 -28.58
C ALA A 671 -24.69 -19.19 -28.08
N LEU A 672 -23.92 -18.36 -27.39
CA LEU A 672 -22.78 -18.75 -26.55
C LEU A 672 -23.11 -18.39 -25.10
N THR A 673 -22.77 -19.24 -24.13
CA THR A 673 -23.01 -18.97 -22.71
C THR A 673 -21.72 -19.07 -21.88
N PRO A 674 -21.67 -18.52 -20.65
CA PRO A 674 -20.55 -18.74 -19.75
C PRO A 674 -20.32 -20.22 -19.46
N GLY A 675 -21.40 -20.99 -19.32
CA GLY A 675 -21.39 -22.44 -19.13
C GLY A 675 -20.74 -23.20 -20.28
N ASP A 676 -20.67 -22.63 -21.50
CA ASP A 676 -19.93 -23.22 -22.60
C ASP A 676 -18.41 -23.12 -22.42
N LEU A 677 -17.91 -22.11 -21.70
CA LEU A 677 -16.48 -21.84 -21.56
C LEU A 677 -15.84 -22.70 -20.49
N GLN A 678 -15.80 -24.02 -20.69
CA GLN A 678 -15.21 -24.96 -19.73
C GLN A 678 -13.91 -25.61 -20.22
N GLY A 679 -13.03 -25.94 -19.26
CA GLY A 679 -11.82 -26.69 -19.49
C GLY A 679 -10.94 -26.09 -20.59
N ARG A 680 -10.74 -26.83 -21.68
CA ARG A 680 -9.85 -26.42 -22.79
C ARG A 680 -10.27 -25.12 -23.48
N LEU A 681 -11.56 -24.74 -23.42
CA LEU A 681 -12.06 -23.51 -24.06
C LEU A 681 -11.53 -22.24 -23.38
N LEU A 682 -11.16 -22.33 -22.11
CA LEU A 682 -10.52 -21.22 -21.39
C LEU A 682 -9.03 -21.09 -21.71
N ARG A 683 -8.40 -22.08 -22.37
CA ARG A 683 -6.94 -22.13 -22.55
C ARG A 683 -6.41 -20.90 -23.30
N GLY A 684 -7.05 -20.49 -24.39
CA GLY A 684 -6.59 -19.34 -25.16
C GLY A 684 -6.77 -18.03 -24.40
N ILE A 685 -7.88 -17.88 -23.67
CA ILE A 685 -8.15 -16.70 -22.82
C ILE A 685 -7.13 -16.63 -21.69
N ARG A 686 -6.96 -17.70 -20.91
CA ARG A 686 -6.00 -17.79 -19.80
C ARG A 686 -4.57 -17.46 -20.22
N ARG A 687 -4.17 -17.92 -21.40
CA ARG A 687 -2.83 -17.65 -21.95
C ARG A 687 -2.68 -16.21 -22.43
N SER A 688 -3.71 -15.64 -23.05
CA SER A 688 -3.61 -14.33 -23.69
C SER A 688 -3.94 -13.18 -22.72
N ARG A 689 -4.67 -13.46 -21.63
CA ARG A 689 -5.14 -12.51 -20.60
C ARG A 689 -5.67 -11.21 -21.22
N PRO A 690 -6.67 -11.28 -22.11
CA PRO A 690 -7.12 -10.10 -22.85
C PRO A 690 -7.76 -9.05 -21.94
N LEU A 691 -7.85 -7.81 -22.42
CA LEU A 691 -8.92 -6.89 -22.07
C LEU A 691 -10.19 -7.34 -22.83
N VAL A 692 -11.25 -7.67 -22.09
CA VAL A 692 -12.54 -8.03 -22.67
C VAL A 692 -13.48 -6.84 -22.56
N PHE A 693 -14.06 -6.41 -23.67
CA PHE A 693 -15.13 -5.41 -23.69
C PHE A 693 -16.39 -6.09 -24.21
N LEU A 694 -17.37 -6.26 -23.34
CA LEU A 694 -18.64 -6.91 -23.63
C LEU A 694 -19.74 -5.86 -23.76
N ASN A 695 -19.94 -5.39 -24.99
CA ASN A 695 -21.04 -4.57 -25.39
C ASN A 695 -22.29 -5.44 -25.68
N ALA A 696 -22.89 -5.95 -24.62
CA ALA A 696 -24.12 -6.71 -24.65
C ALA A 696 -24.96 -6.36 -23.42
N CYS A 697 -26.26 -6.17 -23.59
CA CYS A 697 -27.18 -5.89 -22.50
C CYS A 697 -27.02 -6.93 -21.39
N HIS A 698 -26.95 -6.48 -20.12
CA HIS A 698 -26.79 -7.34 -18.95
C HIS A 698 -25.48 -8.17 -18.91
N GLY A 699 -24.49 -7.87 -19.77
CA GLY A 699 -23.24 -8.62 -19.88
C GLY A 699 -22.35 -8.63 -18.62
N ALA A 700 -22.57 -7.71 -17.68
CA ALA A 700 -21.85 -7.69 -16.40
C ALA A 700 -22.69 -8.17 -15.20
N GLN A 701 -23.96 -8.53 -15.38
CA GLN A 701 -24.74 -9.12 -14.30
C GLN A 701 -24.18 -10.49 -13.92
N THR A 702 -24.12 -10.74 -12.62
CA THR A 702 -23.83 -12.06 -12.05
C THR A 702 -25.02 -12.49 -11.22
N ALA A 703 -25.49 -13.72 -11.42
CA ALA A 703 -26.41 -14.40 -10.51
C ALA A 703 -25.84 -15.77 -10.14
N PHE A 704 -26.62 -16.63 -9.47
CA PHE A 704 -26.16 -17.98 -9.18
C PHE A 704 -26.05 -18.80 -10.47
N GLY A 705 -24.97 -19.57 -10.59
CA GLY A 705 -24.77 -20.66 -11.55
C GLY A 705 -24.76 -22.02 -10.82
N LEU A 706 -24.42 -23.10 -11.54
CA LEU A 706 -24.51 -24.46 -11.01
C LEU A 706 -23.63 -24.72 -9.76
N THR A 707 -22.48 -24.03 -9.64
CA THR A 707 -21.48 -24.27 -8.57
C THR A 707 -21.14 -23.03 -7.76
N GLY A 708 -21.94 -21.97 -7.82
CA GLY A 708 -21.66 -20.71 -7.12
C GLY A 708 -22.28 -19.50 -7.81
N LEU A 709 -21.55 -18.38 -7.80
CA LEU A 709 -21.86 -17.24 -8.66
C LEU A 709 -21.45 -17.59 -10.10
N GLY A 710 -22.21 -17.12 -11.08
CA GLY A 710 -21.98 -17.37 -12.50
C GLY A 710 -22.25 -16.12 -13.33
N GLY A 711 -22.26 -16.31 -14.64
CA GLY A 711 -22.39 -15.19 -15.59
C GLY A 711 -21.06 -14.73 -16.16
N TRP A 712 -21.11 -13.80 -17.11
CA TRP A 712 -19.94 -13.44 -17.93
C TRP A 712 -18.82 -12.77 -17.13
N ALA A 713 -19.13 -11.86 -16.21
CA ALA A 713 -18.14 -11.21 -15.37
C ALA A 713 -17.40 -12.23 -14.48
N ASP A 714 -18.13 -13.10 -13.78
CA ASP A 714 -17.55 -14.16 -12.94
C ASP A 714 -16.68 -15.11 -13.77
N LYS A 715 -17.20 -15.57 -14.91
CA LYS A 715 -16.50 -16.48 -15.82
C LYS A 715 -15.19 -15.91 -16.36
N MET A 716 -15.22 -14.66 -16.83
CA MET A 716 -14.05 -14.00 -17.39
C MET A 716 -13.01 -13.72 -16.30
N PHE A 717 -13.47 -13.33 -15.12
CA PHE A 717 -12.60 -12.95 -14.03
C PHE A 717 -12.02 -14.16 -13.28
N LYS A 718 -12.87 -14.95 -12.62
CA LYS A 718 -12.46 -16.03 -11.71
C LYS A 718 -11.88 -17.20 -12.49
N GLU A 719 -12.58 -17.63 -13.53
CA GLU A 719 -12.16 -18.83 -14.26
C GLU A 719 -11.19 -18.56 -15.41
N ALA A 720 -11.38 -17.47 -16.16
CA ALA A 720 -10.56 -17.16 -17.34
C ALA A 720 -9.33 -16.30 -17.01
N GLY A 721 -9.36 -15.52 -15.93
CA GLY A 721 -8.25 -14.69 -15.48
C GLY A 721 -7.87 -13.60 -16.49
N VAL A 722 -8.85 -12.90 -17.05
CA VAL A 722 -8.62 -11.76 -17.96
C VAL A 722 -7.86 -10.62 -17.28
N SER A 723 -7.22 -9.72 -18.07
CA SER A 723 -6.50 -8.57 -17.48
C SER A 723 -7.44 -7.47 -17.04
N ALA A 724 -8.53 -7.28 -17.78
CA ALA A 724 -9.62 -6.39 -17.44
C ALA A 724 -10.89 -6.84 -18.16
N PHE A 725 -12.05 -6.55 -17.57
CA PHE A 725 -13.36 -6.83 -18.15
C PHE A 725 -14.25 -5.59 -18.04
N VAL A 726 -14.81 -5.17 -19.16
CA VAL A 726 -15.83 -4.12 -19.23
C VAL A 726 -17.14 -4.74 -19.70
N GLY A 727 -18.25 -4.46 -19.03
CA GLY A 727 -19.58 -4.91 -19.46
C GLY A 727 -20.70 -4.12 -18.83
N ALA A 728 -21.91 -4.19 -19.40
CA ALA A 728 -23.08 -3.47 -18.90
C ALA A 728 -23.87 -4.27 -17.85
N LEU A 729 -24.20 -3.64 -16.72
CA LEU A 729 -25.01 -4.22 -15.65
C LEU A 729 -26.51 -4.27 -15.98
N TRP A 730 -27.00 -3.52 -16.96
CA TRP A 730 -28.40 -3.53 -17.38
C TRP A 730 -28.51 -3.30 -18.89
N GLU A 731 -29.73 -3.12 -19.40
CA GLU A 731 -29.96 -2.79 -20.81
C GLU A 731 -29.33 -1.44 -21.19
N VAL A 732 -28.68 -1.38 -22.36
CA VAL A 732 -28.03 -0.17 -22.86
C VAL A 732 -28.57 0.21 -24.22
N ASN A 733 -28.63 1.51 -24.50
CA ASN A 733 -28.99 2.00 -25.82
C ASN A 733 -27.86 1.73 -26.83
N ASP A 734 -28.17 1.10 -27.96
CA ASP A 734 -27.19 0.70 -28.98
C ASP A 734 -26.29 1.87 -29.44
N LYS A 735 -26.88 3.02 -29.81
CA LYS A 735 -26.11 4.18 -30.25
C LYS A 735 -25.20 4.73 -29.15
N LEU A 736 -25.71 4.86 -27.92
CA LEU A 736 -24.91 5.35 -26.79
C LEU A 736 -23.81 4.36 -26.40
N ALA A 737 -24.05 3.06 -26.52
CA ALA A 737 -23.09 2.02 -26.26
C ALA A 737 -21.90 2.05 -27.25
N VAL A 738 -22.17 2.31 -28.52
CA VAL A 738 -21.13 2.57 -29.54
C VAL A 738 -20.30 3.82 -29.19
N GLU A 739 -20.95 4.91 -28.79
CA GLU A 739 -20.24 6.14 -28.37
C GLU A 739 -19.39 5.90 -27.12
N PHE A 740 -19.86 5.06 -26.20
CA PHE A 740 -19.11 4.65 -25.02
C PHE A 740 -17.83 3.90 -25.42
N SER A 741 -17.94 2.84 -26.22
CA SER A 741 -16.79 2.01 -26.58
C SER A 741 -15.76 2.78 -27.41
N ARG A 742 -16.21 3.60 -28.37
CA ARG A 742 -15.33 4.48 -29.17
C ARG A 742 -14.57 5.47 -28.30
N THR A 743 -15.25 6.12 -27.36
CA THR A 743 -14.62 7.10 -26.46
C THR A 743 -13.64 6.43 -25.52
N PHE A 744 -14.00 5.26 -24.97
CA PHE A 744 -13.13 4.47 -24.12
C PHE A 744 -11.82 4.10 -24.82
N TYR A 745 -11.88 3.43 -25.98
CA TYR A 745 -10.67 3.06 -26.71
C TYR A 745 -9.87 4.26 -27.22
N SER A 746 -10.53 5.35 -27.62
CA SER A 746 -9.83 6.58 -28.05
C SER A 746 -8.98 7.17 -26.91
N ASN A 747 -9.49 7.14 -25.67
CA ASN A 747 -8.73 7.60 -24.51
C ASN A 747 -7.57 6.65 -24.16
N LEU A 748 -7.74 5.34 -24.30
CA LEU A 748 -6.63 4.39 -24.15
C LEU A 748 -5.52 4.64 -25.20
N VAL A 749 -5.89 4.92 -26.44
CA VAL A 749 -4.95 5.29 -27.53
C VAL A 749 -4.19 6.57 -27.19
N ALA A 750 -4.84 7.51 -26.51
CA ALA A 750 -4.26 8.76 -26.01
C ALA A 750 -3.38 8.57 -24.75
N GLY A 751 -3.21 7.33 -24.27
CA GLY A 751 -2.35 7.01 -23.13
C GLY A 751 -2.99 7.25 -21.76
N LYS A 752 -4.32 7.46 -21.71
CA LYS A 752 -5.07 7.53 -20.45
C LYS A 752 -5.11 6.15 -19.78
N THR A 753 -5.25 6.14 -18.45
CA THR A 753 -5.42 4.92 -17.67
C THR A 753 -6.78 4.28 -17.95
N LEU A 754 -6.96 3.02 -17.54
CA LEU A 754 -8.26 2.34 -17.66
C LEU A 754 -9.39 3.13 -16.95
N GLY A 755 -9.14 3.59 -15.73
CA GLY A 755 -10.11 4.34 -14.93
C GLY A 755 -10.47 5.69 -15.57
N GLU A 756 -9.47 6.44 -16.04
CA GLU A 756 -9.69 7.73 -16.69
C GLU A 756 -10.42 7.58 -18.03
N ALA A 757 -10.07 6.56 -18.83
CA ALA A 757 -10.74 6.28 -20.09
C ALA A 757 -12.21 5.90 -19.89
N LEU A 758 -12.51 5.09 -18.87
CA LEU A 758 -13.89 4.70 -18.54
C LEU A 758 -14.69 5.92 -18.07
N ARG A 759 -14.16 6.69 -17.13
CA ARG A 759 -14.82 7.90 -16.61
C ARG A 759 -15.14 8.88 -17.75
N THR A 760 -14.19 9.11 -18.65
CA THR A 760 -14.39 10.00 -19.81
C THR A 760 -15.48 9.49 -20.75
N ALA A 761 -15.54 8.17 -20.99
CA ALA A 761 -16.63 7.58 -21.77
C ALA A 761 -18.01 7.76 -21.13
N ARG A 762 -18.09 7.65 -19.79
CA ARG A 762 -19.33 7.95 -19.05
C ARG A 762 -19.76 9.40 -19.22
N THR A 763 -18.85 10.34 -18.98
CA THR A 763 -19.14 11.77 -19.11
C THR A 763 -19.62 12.12 -20.51
N HIS A 764 -18.95 11.61 -21.55
CA HIS A 764 -19.37 11.81 -22.95
C HIS A 764 -20.79 11.29 -23.21
N VAL A 765 -21.11 10.06 -22.77
CA VAL A 765 -22.45 9.50 -22.98
C VAL A 765 -23.52 10.25 -22.19
N ARG A 766 -23.22 10.70 -20.97
CA ARG A 766 -24.11 11.54 -20.16
C ARG A 766 -24.38 12.89 -20.86
N GLU A 767 -23.37 13.52 -21.45
CA GLU A 767 -23.52 14.75 -22.21
C GLU A 767 -24.40 14.57 -23.47
N LEU A 768 -24.37 13.38 -24.08
CA LEU A 768 -25.23 13.07 -25.21
C LEU A 768 -26.70 12.84 -24.82
N ASN A 769 -26.94 12.17 -23.68
CA ASN A 769 -28.28 11.94 -23.13
C ASN A 769 -28.20 11.56 -21.64
N ALA A 770 -28.37 12.56 -20.76
CA ALA A 770 -28.26 12.36 -19.33
C ALA A 770 -29.38 11.46 -18.78
N ALA A 771 -30.62 11.63 -19.29
CA ALA A 771 -31.81 10.91 -18.85
C ALA A 771 -31.78 9.41 -19.17
N ASN A 772 -30.90 8.98 -20.10
CA ASN A 772 -30.70 7.56 -20.37
C ASN A 772 -29.59 6.98 -19.47
N PRO A 773 -29.87 6.00 -18.58
CA PRO A 773 -28.89 5.50 -17.62
C PRO A 773 -27.75 4.65 -18.24
N THR A 774 -27.64 4.58 -19.59
CA THR A 774 -26.55 3.87 -20.28
C THR A 774 -25.15 4.32 -19.81
N TRP A 775 -24.97 5.61 -19.46
CA TRP A 775 -23.69 6.12 -18.98
C TRP A 775 -23.28 5.57 -17.60
N LEU A 776 -24.23 5.09 -16.80
CA LEU A 776 -23.96 4.40 -15.51
C LEU A 776 -23.83 2.89 -15.68
N ALA A 777 -24.35 2.31 -16.76
CA ALA A 777 -24.50 0.86 -16.93
C ALA A 777 -23.20 0.06 -16.93
N TYR A 778 -22.14 0.63 -17.49
CA TYR A 778 -20.89 -0.10 -17.64
C TYR A 778 -20.20 -0.31 -16.31
N THR A 779 -19.54 -1.44 -16.14
CA THR A 779 -18.59 -1.65 -15.06
C THR A 779 -17.24 -2.05 -15.63
N LEU A 780 -16.17 -1.73 -14.89
CA LEU A 780 -14.82 -2.16 -15.20
C LEU A 780 -14.26 -2.95 -14.02
N TYR A 781 -14.03 -4.24 -14.28
CA TYR A 781 -13.15 -5.06 -13.46
C TYR A 781 -11.72 -4.86 -13.94
N GLY A 782 -10.94 -4.08 -13.22
CA GLY A 782 -9.58 -3.71 -13.59
C GLY A 782 -8.91 -2.86 -12.52
N ASP A 783 -7.60 -2.66 -12.66
CA ASP A 783 -6.94 -1.62 -11.88
C ASP A 783 -7.15 -0.25 -12.54
N PRO A 784 -7.59 0.78 -11.78
CA PRO A 784 -7.91 2.09 -12.35
C PRO A 784 -6.70 2.79 -12.96
N ASN A 785 -5.50 2.54 -12.44
CA ASN A 785 -4.24 3.11 -12.92
C ASN A 785 -3.54 2.23 -13.97
N ALA A 786 -4.16 1.11 -14.38
CA ALA A 786 -3.56 0.26 -15.40
C ALA A 786 -3.38 1.01 -16.73
N LYS A 787 -2.24 0.79 -17.37
CA LYS A 787 -1.92 1.39 -18.67
C LYS A 787 -2.15 0.40 -19.80
N VAL A 788 -2.82 0.85 -20.86
CA VAL A 788 -3.03 0.07 -22.08
C VAL A 788 -2.24 0.66 -23.23
N THR A 789 -1.24 -0.06 -23.72
CA THR A 789 -0.45 0.34 -24.89
C THR A 789 -1.00 -0.34 -26.12
N ILE A 790 -1.63 0.41 -27.03
CA ILE A 790 -2.19 -0.12 -28.27
C ILE A 790 -1.25 0.17 -29.45
N GLY A 791 -0.69 -0.89 -30.02
CA GLY A 791 0.22 -0.83 -31.16
C GLY A 791 1.58 -0.19 -30.85
N SER A 792 2.41 0.01 -31.88
CA SER A 792 3.63 0.82 -31.78
C SER A 792 3.27 2.31 -31.89
N ALA A 793 3.79 3.14 -30.98
CA ALA A 793 3.67 4.60 -31.05
C ALA A 793 4.25 5.18 -32.36
#